data_AF-A0A7C5RGZ4-F1
#
_entry.id   AF-A0A7C5RGZ4-F1
#
_cell.length_a   1.000
_cell.length_b   1.000
_cell.length_c   1.000
_cell.angle_alpha   90.00
_cell.angle_beta   90.00
_cell.angle_gamma   90.00
#
_symmetry.space_group_name_H-M   'P 1'
#
loop_
_entity.id
_entity.type
_entity.pdbx_description
1 polymer ?
#
loop_
_entity_poly.entity_id
_entity_poly.type
_entity_poly.pdbx_seq_one_letter_code
_entity_poly.pdbx_strand_id
1 'polypeptide(L)'
;GVDGFRLDTVAYMRKQWWGLFADTMWEYAVSKGKPWFWIVGEAWVDTRQNALSYSTYSRYGVLSLLDLHGSCMDFPGQARGIFAGGSGFEQMANIMASDYSGGIDPTFLGTFVDNHDKPRFPGGYADNNSMVWMWRNALNWYYLARGIPIVYYGTEFEGTSDSINDYGAGEPFNRKFVGQDRINRLLSNPNNYPIYRHLKMLNKLRESEIALRRGSQVNIHLQGNLAVFKREYVSSVAYVVINKGGSAANYNLQLANGQYTLVKPDYFSYTITSNTVNVSSGSYNVSIDPGSFVVMVYRYPDPANSVSVSGSYNATLNRVVGNLWRGTINVTSPGNVDVYFNAVFSSTTKTYGDNDEVGTFLPVSGSAIETSSDPITFNAPVAGPYQIEFNDATLSYTIKYVGNIPITTIVCRSFVGGNNWVGICGSYSPPTTSSDPNNKVPGMAWWADEPSTMMVFKGVDSNNRNIWVWVSTNIPSGKKIEFKFRRNGSDWTPGGNYSVVGGQSVDITYDWGLTSNQGAPSLNDTTPPVVSITFPANNQIINNQTNILIYGTASDNSSGVKEVKVSINDGPFVIANGTTSWTFATNLPLNSSNTVRVFAIDISNNYSTTNQVSFVITNIPSTTITIRYYTTNWSSVYLYHNASGSWTSTPGEAMTSEGNGWWRKDITTVSDVYSFVFNNGSGNWDNNNNRDYISKINFTTVYVSNRIVNVSPLNTSTTTPVNVTIRYYRPSWTTVKIHYNNGSGTWTSVPGVDMDNEGNGWWSKTIQVVGNYYEFVFNNGSGVWDNNGGSNYKANISFTNVIIRGEK
;
A
#
# COMPACT_ATOMS: atom_id res chain seq x y z
N GLY A 1 -8.03 -1.04 -4.31
CA GLY A 1 -8.50 0.36 -4.35
C GLY A 1 -9.44 0.75 -3.20
N VAL A 2 -9.89 -0.17 -2.34
CA VAL A 2 -10.79 0.12 -1.20
C VAL A 2 -10.16 1.03 -0.13
N ASP A 3 -10.97 1.70 0.69
CA ASP A 3 -10.56 2.68 1.73
C ASP A 3 -10.73 2.17 3.18
N GLY A 4 -11.32 1.00 3.35
CA GLY A 4 -11.52 0.37 4.65
C GLY A 4 -12.12 -1.03 4.51
N PHE A 5 -12.26 -1.72 5.64
CA PHE A 5 -12.93 -3.01 5.74
C PHE A 5 -13.97 -3.04 6.85
N ARG A 6 -15.14 -3.62 6.55
CA ARG A 6 -16.04 -4.17 7.57
C ARG A 6 -15.77 -5.67 7.66
N LEU A 7 -15.28 -6.14 8.81
CA LEU A 7 -14.98 -7.54 9.05
C LEU A 7 -16.19 -8.23 9.67
N ASP A 8 -16.63 -9.29 9.01
CA ASP A 8 -17.74 -10.11 9.46
C ASP A 8 -17.38 -10.89 10.73
N THR A 9 -18.33 -10.98 11.66
CA THR A 9 -18.36 -11.97 12.75
C THR A 9 -17.04 -12.18 13.51
N VAL A 10 -16.37 -11.09 13.93
CA VAL A 10 -15.06 -11.16 14.60
C VAL A 10 -15.07 -11.96 15.91
N ALA A 11 -16.25 -12.12 16.52
CA ALA A 11 -16.46 -12.91 17.73
C ALA A 11 -16.23 -14.43 17.54
N TYR A 12 -16.26 -14.94 16.31
CA TYR A 12 -16.07 -16.36 16.00
C TYR A 12 -14.62 -16.74 15.74
N MET A 13 -13.71 -15.76 15.78
CA MET A 13 -12.28 -15.98 15.74
C MET A 13 -11.64 -15.48 17.03
N ARG A 14 -10.43 -15.97 17.32
CA ARG A 14 -9.72 -15.55 18.52
C ARG A 14 -9.27 -14.10 18.42
N LYS A 15 -9.50 -13.35 19.50
CA LYS A 15 -9.10 -11.93 19.66
C LYS A 15 -7.68 -11.64 19.20
N GLN A 16 -6.74 -12.52 19.54
CA GLN A 16 -5.31 -12.35 19.26
C GLN A 16 -5.00 -12.33 17.75
N TRP A 17 -5.76 -13.05 16.93
CA TRP A 17 -5.54 -13.09 15.48
C TRP A 17 -5.83 -11.74 14.83
N TRP A 18 -6.85 -11.04 15.33
CA TRP A 18 -7.30 -9.77 14.77
C TRP A 18 -6.25 -8.66 14.89
N GLY A 19 -5.42 -8.66 15.94
CA GLY A 19 -4.32 -7.71 16.06
C GLY A 19 -3.26 -7.88 14.96
N LEU A 20 -2.87 -9.13 14.66
CA LEU A 20 -1.95 -9.43 13.56
C LEU A 20 -2.53 -9.03 12.21
N PHE A 21 -3.81 -9.34 11.99
CA PHE A 21 -4.49 -8.97 10.75
C PHE A 21 -4.58 -7.45 10.57
N ALA A 22 -4.97 -6.72 11.61
CA ALA A 22 -5.10 -5.26 11.58
C ALA A 22 -3.77 -4.56 11.28
N ASP A 23 -2.67 -4.97 11.94
CA ASP A 23 -1.32 -4.45 11.64
C ASP A 23 -0.92 -4.71 10.19
N THR A 24 -1.05 -5.97 9.73
CA THR A 24 -0.64 -6.36 8.37
C THR A 24 -1.42 -5.58 7.30
N MET A 25 -2.73 -5.40 7.50
CA MET A 25 -3.56 -4.65 6.57
C MET A 25 -3.27 -3.15 6.60
N TRP A 26 -3.02 -2.58 7.78
CA TRP A 26 -2.65 -1.18 7.90
C TRP A 26 -1.30 -0.88 7.24
N GLU A 27 -0.27 -1.71 7.48
CA GLU A 27 1.05 -1.56 6.87
C GLU A 27 0.96 -1.59 5.34
N TYR A 28 0.19 -2.55 4.81
CA TYR A 28 -0.07 -2.63 3.38
C TYR A 28 -0.83 -1.39 2.87
N ALA A 29 -1.87 -0.94 3.57
CA ALA A 29 -2.64 0.24 3.16
C ALA A 29 -1.78 1.52 3.15
N VAL A 30 -0.92 1.71 4.15
CA VAL A 30 0.06 2.80 4.20
C VAL A 30 1.03 2.73 3.02
N SER A 31 1.52 1.53 2.67
CA SER A 31 2.37 1.34 1.48
C SER A 31 1.68 1.74 0.16
N LYS A 32 0.34 1.81 0.16
CA LYS A 32 -0.49 2.28 -0.95
C LYS A 32 -0.99 3.72 -0.78
N GLY A 33 -0.42 4.49 0.15
CA GLY A 33 -0.76 5.89 0.40
C GLY A 33 -2.07 6.10 1.17
N LYS A 34 -2.56 5.09 1.91
CA LYS A 34 -3.81 5.15 2.68
C LYS A 34 -3.57 5.06 4.20
N PRO A 35 -3.04 6.11 4.84
CA PRO A 35 -2.72 6.09 6.28
C PRO A 35 -3.96 6.09 7.21
N TRP A 36 -5.15 6.32 6.64
CA TRP A 36 -6.43 6.37 7.35
C TRP A 36 -7.33 5.18 7.03
N PHE A 37 -6.76 4.04 6.63
CA PHE A 37 -7.52 2.85 6.29
C PHE A 37 -8.28 2.32 7.51
N TRP A 38 -9.60 2.47 7.50
CA TRP A 38 -10.44 2.15 8.66
C TRP A 38 -10.93 0.71 8.62
N ILE A 39 -10.67 -0.04 9.69
CA ILE A 39 -11.12 -1.43 9.84
C ILE A 39 -12.09 -1.50 11.01
N VAL A 40 -13.27 -2.04 10.75
CA VAL A 40 -14.36 -2.16 11.72
C VAL A 40 -14.92 -3.58 11.75
N GLY A 41 -14.95 -4.23 12.90
CA GLY A 41 -15.43 -5.60 13.07
C GLY A 41 -16.85 -5.69 13.63
N GLU A 42 -17.54 -6.78 13.33
CA GLU A 42 -18.80 -7.14 13.99
C GLU A 42 -18.59 -8.15 15.12
N ALA A 43 -18.85 -7.75 16.36
CA ALA A 43 -18.78 -8.64 17.52
C ALA A 43 -20.17 -8.88 18.12
N TRP A 44 -20.84 -9.93 17.64
CA TRP A 44 -22.16 -10.32 18.13
C TRP A 44 -22.04 -11.16 19.40
N VAL A 45 -22.09 -10.50 20.56
CA VAL A 45 -21.93 -11.13 21.87
C VAL A 45 -22.96 -10.58 22.86
N ASP A 46 -22.95 -11.11 24.08
CA ASP A 46 -23.91 -10.86 25.16
C ASP A 46 -23.80 -9.47 25.82
N THR A 47 -22.58 -8.94 25.95
CA THR A 47 -22.34 -7.64 26.57
C THR A 47 -21.49 -6.72 25.71
N ARG A 48 -21.71 -5.41 25.88
CA ARG A 48 -20.96 -4.38 25.17
C ARG A 48 -19.47 -4.43 25.50
N GLN A 49 -19.13 -4.67 26.77
CA GLN A 49 -17.74 -4.84 27.20
C GLN A 49 -17.08 -6.05 26.51
N ASN A 50 -17.79 -7.18 26.41
CA ASN A 50 -17.28 -8.34 25.68
C ASN A 50 -17.11 -8.02 24.19
N ALA A 51 -18.03 -7.27 23.57
CA ALA A 51 -17.91 -6.88 22.17
C ALA A 51 -16.69 -5.99 21.95
N LEU A 52 -16.53 -4.95 22.78
CA LEU A 52 -15.41 -4.02 22.70
C LEU A 52 -14.07 -4.68 23.03
N SER A 53 -14.04 -5.76 23.81
CA SER A 53 -12.79 -6.50 24.05
C SER A 53 -12.20 -7.21 22.81
N TYR A 54 -12.91 -7.22 21.67
CA TYR A 54 -12.35 -7.63 20.38
C TYR A 54 -11.58 -6.50 19.67
N SER A 55 -11.64 -5.27 20.19
CA SER A 55 -10.85 -4.19 19.62
C SER A 55 -9.38 -4.44 19.92
N THR A 56 -8.52 -4.14 18.96
CA THR A 56 -7.09 -4.31 19.13
C THR A 56 -6.39 -3.01 18.77
N TYR A 57 -5.58 -2.49 19.69
CA TYR A 57 -4.42 -1.70 19.31
C TYR A 57 -3.30 -2.67 19.07
N SER A 58 -2.90 -2.73 17.83
CA SER A 58 -1.64 -3.35 17.46
C SER A 58 -0.64 -2.22 17.19
N ARG A 59 0.59 -2.58 16.81
CA ARG A 59 1.71 -1.65 16.82
C ARG A 59 1.51 -0.42 15.92
N TYR A 60 0.72 -0.59 14.86
CA TYR A 60 0.43 0.46 13.90
C TYR A 60 -1.04 0.53 13.45
N GLY A 61 -1.79 -0.58 13.53
CA GLY A 61 -3.20 -0.67 13.14
C GLY A 61 -4.19 -0.65 14.32
N VAL A 62 -5.45 -0.31 14.01
CA VAL A 62 -6.58 -0.38 14.95
C VAL A 62 -7.69 -1.22 14.33
N LEU A 63 -8.12 -2.29 15.00
CA LEU A 63 -9.43 -2.89 14.73
C LEU A 63 -10.47 -2.18 15.60
N SER A 64 -11.30 -1.34 14.97
CA SER A 64 -12.49 -0.77 15.59
C SER A 64 -13.67 -1.75 15.53
N LEU A 65 -14.77 -1.45 16.21
CA LEU A 65 -15.96 -2.28 16.26
C LEU A 65 -17.21 -1.51 15.83
N LEU A 66 -18.15 -2.25 15.25
CA LEU A 66 -19.55 -1.86 15.13
C LEU A 66 -20.15 -1.79 16.54
N ASP A 67 -20.77 -0.66 16.89
CA ASP A 67 -21.39 -0.42 18.20
C ASP A 67 -22.77 -1.09 18.28
N LEU A 68 -22.80 -2.42 18.12
CA LEU A 68 -24.05 -3.20 18.05
C LEU A 68 -24.93 -3.00 19.27
N HIS A 69 -24.33 -2.93 20.46
CA HIS A 69 -25.05 -2.76 21.72
C HIS A 69 -25.58 -1.33 21.88
N GLY A 70 -24.89 -0.35 21.29
CA GLY A 70 -25.38 1.02 21.18
C GLY A 70 -26.45 1.22 20.12
N SER A 71 -26.73 0.23 19.26
CA SER A 71 -27.74 0.32 18.19
C SER A 71 -29.18 0.21 18.69
N CYS A 72 -30.14 0.49 17.81
CA CYS A 72 -31.58 0.37 18.07
C CYS A 72 -32.17 -0.98 17.62
N MET A 73 -31.35 -1.99 17.43
CA MET A 73 -31.79 -3.35 17.13
C MET A 73 -32.36 -4.05 18.36
N ASP A 74 -33.02 -5.20 18.17
CA ASP A 74 -33.65 -5.98 19.26
C ASP A 74 -32.63 -6.72 20.15
N PHE A 75 -31.64 -7.39 19.55
CA PHE A 75 -30.48 -7.97 20.24
C PHE A 75 -29.27 -7.92 19.30
N PRO A 76 -28.05 -7.57 19.76
CA PRO A 76 -27.72 -7.13 21.13
C PRO A 76 -27.99 -5.62 21.36
N GLY A 77 -28.69 -4.95 20.44
CA GLY A 77 -29.01 -3.53 20.53
C GLY A 77 -29.85 -3.17 21.75
N GLN A 78 -29.54 -2.03 22.38
CA GLN A 78 -30.20 -1.60 23.61
C GLN A 78 -30.84 -0.22 23.46
N ALA A 79 -30.42 0.58 22.47
CA ALA A 79 -30.94 1.94 22.29
C ALA A 79 -32.36 1.99 21.73
N ARG A 80 -32.94 0.85 21.31
CA ARG A 80 -34.33 0.76 20.85
C ARG A 80 -35.31 1.29 21.89
N GLY A 81 -35.09 0.96 23.16
CA GLY A 81 -35.90 1.43 24.29
C GLY A 81 -35.99 2.95 24.36
N ILE A 82 -34.92 3.65 24.02
CA ILE A 82 -34.80 5.10 24.16
C ILE A 82 -35.62 5.85 23.11
N PHE A 83 -35.57 5.36 21.86
CA PHE A 83 -36.14 6.05 20.70
C PHE A 83 -37.49 5.48 20.26
N ALA A 84 -37.81 4.23 20.60
CA ALA A 84 -39.08 3.58 20.26
C ALA A 84 -39.81 2.93 21.45
N GLY A 85 -39.14 2.71 22.59
CA GLY A 85 -39.70 1.98 23.76
C GLY A 85 -40.02 2.84 24.99
N GLY A 86 -39.88 4.17 24.92
CA GLY A 86 -40.22 5.10 26.00
C GLY A 86 -39.16 5.30 27.09
N SER A 87 -38.05 4.58 27.06
CA SER A 87 -36.93 4.76 28.01
C SER A 87 -36.28 6.13 27.88
N GLY A 88 -35.69 6.63 28.96
CA GLY A 88 -34.95 7.89 28.95
C GLY A 88 -33.48 7.74 28.54
N PHE A 89 -32.77 8.86 28.42
CA PHE A 89 -31.35 8.89 28.05
C PHE A 89 -30.41 8.31 29.13
N GLU A 90 -30.89 8.02 30.33
CA GLU A 90 -30.16 7.28 31.37
C GLU A 90 -29.72 5.90 30.85
N GLN A 91 -30.54 5.27 30.01
CA GLN A 91 -30.17 4.03 29.36
C GLN A 91 -28.98 4.22 28.40
N MET A 92 -28.87 5.37 27.74
CA MET A 92 -27.71 5.69 26.92
C MET A 92 -26.46 5.90 27.78
N ALA A 93 -26.61 6.51 28.96
CA ALA A 93 -25.50 6.62 29.91
C ALA A 93 -24.97 5.23 30.31
N ASN A 94 -25.86 4.28 30.57
CA ASN A 94 -25.51 2.89 30.89
C ASN A 94 -24.81 2.20 29.72
N ILE A 95 -25.33 2.36 28.49
CA ILE A 95 -24.68 1.85 27.27
C ILE A 95 -23.25 2.41 27.22
N MET A 96 -23.10 3.73 27.30
CA MET A 96 -21.83 4.46 27.13
C MET A 96 -20.82 4.24 28.26
N ALA A 97 -21.22 3.74 29.43
CA ALA A 97 -20.31 3.46 30.54
C ALA A 97 -19.15 2.51 30.15
N SER A 98 -19.35 1.69 29.12
CA SER A 98 -18.33 0.77 28.59
C SER A 98 -17.49 1.32 27.43
N ASP A 99 -17.65 2.59 27.02
CA ASP A 99 -17.01 3.16 25.81
C ASP A 99 -15.49 2.91 25.74
N TYR A 100 -14.79 2.94 26.88
CA TYR A 100 -13.33 2.75 26.96
C TYR A 100 -12.91 1.33 27.36
N SER A 101 -13.85 0.41 27.54
CA SER A 101 -13.56 -0.95 28.04
C SER A 101 -12.74 -1.82 27.09
N GLY A 102 -12.73 -1.50 25.78
CA GLY A 102 -11.89 -2.15 24.77
C GLY A 102 -10.51 -1.49 24.58
N GLY A 103 -10.25 -0.39 25.29
CA GLY A 103 -9.04 0.41 25.12
C GLY A 103 -9.04 1.33 23.91
N ILE A 104 -10.04 1.26 23.01
CA ILE A 104 -10.19 2.13 21.82
C ILE A 104 -10.90 3.45 22.10
N ASP A 105 -10.45 4.47 21.36
CA ASP A 105 -11.15 5.74 21.27
C ASP A 105 -12.55 5.48 20.65
N PRO A 106 -13.63 5.71 21.41
CA PRO A 106 -14.99 5.46 20.97
C PRO A 106 -15.43 6.36 19.79
N THR A 107 -14.65 7.40 19.44
CA THR A 107 -14.90 8.18 18.21
C THR A 107 -14.68 7.38 16.92
N PHE A 108 -13.97 6.26 16.99
CA PHE A 108 -13.75 5.36 15.85
C PHE A 108 -14.76 4.23 15.74
N LEU A 109 -15.69 4.09 16.69
CA LEU A 109 -16.73 3.06 16.63
C LEU A 109 -17.68 3.32 15.46
N GLY A 110 -18.05 2.26 14.74
CA GLY A 110 -19.09 2.34 13.71
C GLY A 110 -20.47 2.30 14.38
N THR A 111 -21.15 3.44 14.47
CA THR A 111 -22.45 3.54 15.14
C THR A 111 -23.58 3.53 14.13
N PHE A 112 -24.73 2.95 14.47
CA PHE A 112 -25.84 2.80 13.54
C PHE A 112 -27.15 2.59 14.30
N VAL A 113 -28.27 2.94 13.66
CA VAL A 113 -29.61 2.71 14.20
C VAL A 113 -29.99 1.23 14.03
N ASP A 114 -29.92 0.71 12.81
CA ASP A 114 -30.24 -0.67 12.44
C ASP A 114 -29.28 -1.21 11.37
N ASN A 115 -29.42 -2.50 11.06
CA ASN A 115 -28.57 -3.18 10.09
C ASN A 115 -29.34 -4.25 9.29
N HIS A 116 -28.59 -5.10 8.60
CA HIS A 116 -29.05 -6.17 7.74
C HIS A 116 -29.45 -7.48 8.43
N ASP A 117 -29.26 -7.64 9.74
CA ASP A 117 -29.48 -8.91 10.47
C ASP A 117 -30.73 -8.86 11.35
N LYS A 118 -31.15 -7.67 11.78
CA LYS A 118 -32.35 -7.47 12.60
C LYS A 118 -33.47 -6.76 11.86
N PRO A 119 -34.72 -6.91 12.34
CA PRO A 119 -35.83 -6.12 11.83
C PRO A 119 -35.46 -4.64 11.76
N ARG A 120 -35.91 -3.96 10.70
CA ARG A 120 -35.74 -2.52 10.53
C ARG A 120 -36.28 -1.78 11.74
N PHE A 121 -35.57 -0.75 12.20
CA PHE A 121 -36.06 0.10 13.29
C PHE A 121 -37.40 0.74 12.90
N PRO A 122 -38.44 0.77 13.78
CA PRO A 122 -38.46 0.44 15.21
C PRO A 122 -38.77 -1.03 15.56
N GLY A 123 -38.76 -1.96 14.60
CA GLY A 123 -39.00 -3.39 14.84
C GLY A 123 -40.47 -3.76 15.06
N GLY A 124 -41.40 -2.98 14.49
CA GLY A 124 -42.84 -3.21 14.58
C GLY A 124 -43.62 -2.15 13.78
N TYR A 125 -44.95 -2.21 13.84
CA TYR A 125 -45.81 -1.23 13.18
C TYR A 125 -45.73 0.14 13.84
N ALA A 126 -45.57 1.19 13.04
CA ALA A 126 -45.74 2.58 13.41
C ALA A 126 -46.35 3.32 12.22
N ASP A 127 -47.24 4.28 12.47
CA ASP A 127 -47.71 5.16 11.42
C ASP A 127 -46.56 6.06 10.90
N ASN A 128 -46.76 6.66 9.72
CA ASN A 128 -45.73 7.46 9.07
C ASN A 128 -45.18 8.59 9.95
N ASN A 129 -46.01 9.30 10.71
CA ASN A 129 -45.55 10.42 11.52
C ASN A 129 -44.72 9.94 12.72
N SER A 130 -45.19 8.88 13.39
CA SER A 130 -44.44 8.23 14.47
C SER A 130 -43.10 7.68 13.98
N MET A 131 -43.09 7.05 12.79
CA MET A 131 -41.87 6.55 12.15
C MET A 131 -40.86 7.68 11.91
N VAL A 132 -41.29 8.78 11.28
CA VAL A 132 -40.43 9.95 11.04
C VAL A 132 -39.89 10.51 12.35
N TRP A 133 -40.72 10.61 13.38
CA TRP A 133 -40.32 11.10 14.69
C TRP A 133 -39.24 10.23 15.34
N MET A 134 -39.44 8.91 15.39
CA MET A 134 -38.50 7.96 15.98
C MET A 134 -37.16 7.99 15.23
N TRP A 135 -37.18 7.94 13.90
CA TRP A 135 -35.98 7.99 13.08
C TRP A 135 -35.22 9.30 13.23
N ARG A 136 -35.92 10.45 13.22
CA ARG A 136 -35.26 11.76 13.42
C ARG A 136 -34.55 11.83 14.76
N ASN A 137 -35.17 11.39 15.84
CA ASN A 137 -34.58 11.41 17.17
C ASN A 137 -33.39 10.46 17.30
N ALA A 138 -33.50 9.24 16.77
CA ALA A 138 -32.37 8.32 16.72
C ALA A 138 -31.21 8.93 15.93
N LEU A 139 -31.46 9.43 14.71
CA LEU A 139 -30.43 10.02 13.85
C LEU A 139 -29.80 11.28 14.47
N ASN A 140 -30.56 12.12 15.18
CA ASN A 140 -30.00 13.24 15.93
C ASN A 140 -28.91 12.76 16.90
N TRP A 141 -29.15 11.67 17.63
CA TRP A 141 -28.15 11.09 18.50
C TRP A 141 -26.93 10.58 17.73
N TYR A 142 -27.11 9.68 16.76
CA TYR A 142 -25.98 9.06 16.06
C TYR A 142 -25.12 10.04 15.24
N TYR A 143 -25.70 11.15 14.79
CA TYR A 143 -24.97 12.20 14.08
C TYR A 143 -24.33 13.25 14.99
N LEU A 144 -24.74 13.39 16.24
CA LEU A 144 -24.19 14.41 17.14
C LEU A 144 -23.26 13.82 18.20
N ALA A 145 -23.50 12.58 18.61
CA ALA A 145 -22.65 11.82 19.53
C ALA A 145 -21.37 11.29 18.83
N ARG A 146 -20.44 10.77 19.64
CA ARG A 146 -19.18 10.16 19.17
C ARG A 146 -19.41 8.92 18.30
N GLY A 147 -18.44 8.65 17.44
CA GLY A 147 -18.46 7.54 16.50
C GLY A 147 -18.64 8.00 15.06
N ILE A 148 -18.60 7.02 14.18
CA ILE A 148 -18.77 7.16 12.74
C ILE A 148 -20.17 6.62 12.41
N PRO A 149 -21.15 7.51 12.12
CA PRO A 149 -22.51 7.08 11.81
C PRO A 149 -22.55 6.32 10.48
N ILE A 150 -23.15 5.13 10.51
CA ILE A 150 -23.43 4.26 9.38
C ILE A 150 -24.95 4.21 9.22
N VAL A 151 -25.43 4.48 8.02
CA VAL A 151 -26.85 4.44 7.67
C VAL A 151 -27.09 3.22 6.78
N TYR A 152 -28.03 2.37 7.18
CA TYR A 152 -28.40 1.20 6.38
C TYR A 152 -29.30 1.62 5.21
N TYR A 153 -29.07 1.05 4.02
CA TYR A 153 -29.74 1.51 2.80
C TYR A 153 -31.26 1.42 2.94
N GLY A 154 -32.00 2.40 2.42
CA GLY A 154 -33.45 2.43 2.48
C GLY A 154 -34.04 3.22 3.66
N THR A 155 -33.23 3.54 4.69
CA THR A 155 -33.63 4.42 5.80
C THR A 155 -34.15 5.78 5.30
N GLU A 156 -33.63 6.29 4.18
CA GLU A 156 -34.03 7.56 3.59
C GLU A 156 -35.50 7.61 3.13
N PHE A 157 -36.16 6.45 2.97
CA PHE A 157 -37.56 6.33 2.58
C PHE A 157 -38.52 6.12 3.76
N GLU A 158 -38.01 5.99 4.99
CA GLU A 158 -38.83 5.66 6.15
C GLU A 158 -39.88 6.75 6.45
N GLY A 159 -41.07 6.28 6.84
CA GLY A 159 -42.23 7.15 7.06
C GLY A 159 -42.90 7.68 5.79
N THR A 160 -42.69 7.01 4.65
CA THR A 160 -43.34 7.31 3.38
C THR A 160 -43.98 6.05 2.78
N SER A 161 -44.80 6.21 1.74
CA SER A 161 -45.32 5.08 0.96
C SER A 161 -44.23 4.25 0.25
N ASP A 162 -43.04 4.80 0.13
CA ASP A 162 -41.86 4.13 -0.45
C ASP A 162 -40.95 3.51 0.62
N SER A 163 -41.39 3.41 1.88
CA SER A 163 -40.64 2.64 2.89
C SER A 163 -40.48 1.17 2.45
N ILE A 164 -39.31 0.61 2.72
CA ILE A 164 -39.01 -0.82 2.52
C ILE A 164 -39.10 -1.63 3.82
N ASN A 165 -39.58 -1.01 4.90
CA ASN A 165 -39.77 -1.67 6.19
C ASN A 165 -40.93 -2.68 6.11
N ASP A 166 -40.73 -3.86 6.69
CA ASP A 166 -41.72 -4.93 6.75
C ASP A 166 -42.21 -5.19 8.18
N TYR A 167 -42.33 -4.11 8.96
CA TYR A 167 -42.96 -4.03 10.28
C TYR A 167 -42.60 -5.18 11.24
N GLY A 168 -41.31 -5.32 11.55
CA GLY A 168 -40.83 -6.30 12.52
C GLY A 168 -40.37 -7.63 11.91
N ALA A 169 -40.55 -7.84 10.59
CA ALA A 169 -39.91 -8.96 9.93
C ALA A 169 -38.39 -8.76 9.83
N GLY A 170 -37.64 -9.76 10.31
CA GLY A 170 -36.18 -9.80 10.27
C GLY A 170 -35.66 -10.26 8.91
N GLU A 171 -34.62 -11.07 8.88
CA GLU A 171 -34.08 -11.63 7.65
C GLU A 171 -35.10 -12.57 6.95
N PRO A 172 -35.20 -12.55 5.61
CA PRO A 172 -34.52 -11.65 4.66
C PRO A 172 -35.30 -10.34 4.38
N PHE A 173 -36.43 -10.11 5.04
CA PHE A 173 -37.36 -9.01 4.74
C PHE A 173 -36.80 -7.60 5.03
N ASN A 174 -35.83 -7.50 5.92
CA ASN A 174 -35.03 -6.29 6.14
C ASN A 174 -34.04 -5.95 5.00
N ARG A 175 -33.95 -6.79 3.96
CA ARG A 175 -33.08 -6.66 2.77
C ARG A 175 -33.85 -6.47 1.45
N LYS A 176 -35.05 -5.88 1.50
CA LYS A 176 -35.85 -5.60 0.28
C LYS A 176 -35.08 -4.69 -0.69
N PHE A 177 -35.25 -4.94 -1.98
CA PHE A 177 -34.67 -4.12 -3.03
C PHE A 177 -35.37 -2.75 -3.10
N VAL A 178 -34.60 -1.66 -3.06
CA VAL A 178 -35.13 -0.30 -3.20
C VAL A 178 -35.67 -0.06 -4.61
N GLY A 179 -34.89 -0.45 -5.62
CA GLY A 179 -35.24 -0.24 -7.03
C GLY A 179 -35.07 1.19 -7.52
N GLN A 180 -34.76 1.32 -8.83
CA GLN A 180 -34.50 2.62 -9.46
C GLN A 180 -35.71 3.55 -9.42
N ASP A 181 -36.93 3.00 -9.45
CA ASP A 181 -38.15 3.80 -9.45
C ASP A 181 -38.36 4.58 -8.15
N ARG A 182 -38.04 3.98 -6.98
CA ARG A 182 -38.10 4.70 -5.68
C ARG A 182 -37.07 5.83 -5.67
N ILE A 183 -35.87 5.58 -6.16
CA ILE A 183 -34.81 6.59 -6.28
C ILE A 183 -35.26 7.75 -7.17
N ASN A 184 -35.84 7.47 -8.34
CA ASN A 184 -36.32 8.48 -9.26
C ASN A 184 -37.47 9.33 -8.67
N ARG A 185 -38.37 8.72 -7.89
CA ARG A 185 -39.42 9.47 -7.17
C ARG A 185 -38.84 10.37 -6.08
N LEU A 186 -37.87 9.88 -5.33
CA LEU A 186 -37.17 10.68 -4.32
C LEU A 186 -36.47 11.88 -4.95
N LEU A 187 -35.72 11.67 -6.03
CA LEU A 187 -34.98 12.75 -6.68
C LEU A 187 -35.90 13.77 -7.35
N SER A 188 -37.06 13.36 -7.87
CA SER A 188 -38.01 14.27 -8.51
C SER A 188 -38.84 15.08 -7.51
N ASN A 189 -39.10 14.54 -6.31
CA ASN A 189 -39.82 15.27 -5.26
C ASN A 189 -39.26 14.99 -3.85
N PRO A 190 -38.06 15.52 -3.52
CA PRO A 190 -37.41 15.24 -2.24
C PRO A 190 -38.17 15.79 -1.03
N ASN A 191 -39.13 16.71 -1.23
CA ASN A 191 -39.95 17.26 -0.16
C ASN A 191 -40.87 16.23 0.50
N ASN A 192 -41.19 15.14 -0.21
CA ASN A 192 -42.00 14.04 0.31
C ASN A 192 -41.18 13.04 1.17
N TYR A 193 -39.86 13.19 1.26
CA TYR A 193 -38.96 12.24 1.92
C TYR A 193 -38.25 12.91 3.11
N PRO A 194 -38.93 13.00 4.28
CA PRO A 194 -38.44 13.76 5.43
C PRO A 194 -37.12 13.21 5.99
N ILE A 195 -36.94 11.88 6.03
CA ILE A 195 -35.69 11.28 6.53
C ILE A 195 -34.52 11.53 5.59
N TYR A 196 -34.71 11.46 4.27
CA TYR A 196 -33.70 11.87 3.29
C TYR A 196 -33.24 13.32 3.53
N ARG A 197 -34.18 14.27 3.69
CA ARG A 197 -33.86 15.68 3.95
C ARG A 197 -33.17 15.86 5.31
N HIS A 198 -33.58 15.11 6.32
CA HIS A 198 -32.98 15.14 7.66
C HIS A 198 -31.52 14.66 7.64
N LEU A 199 -31.24 13.54 6.95
CA LEU A 199 -29.88 13.04 6.75
C LEU A 199 -29.01 14.07 6.02
N LYS A 200 -29.55 14.74 4.99
CA LYS A 200 -28.83 15.82 4.29
C LYS A 200 -28.46 16.99 5.23
N MET A 201 -29.38 17.41 6.08
CA MET A 201 -29.16 18.45 7.09
C MET A 201 -28.10 18.05 8.11
N LEU A 202 -28.20 16.84 8.67
CA LEU A 202 -27.24 16.32 9.65
C LEU A 202 -25.84 16.11 9.07
N ASN A 203 -25.75 15.66 7.81
CA ASN A 203 -24.48 15.58 7.08
C ASN A 203 -23.83 16.96 6.94
N LYS A 204 -24.61 17.99 6.57
CA LYS A 204 -24.11 19.37 6.46
C LYS A 204 -23.60 19.91 7.79
N LEU A 205 -24.29 19.62 8.89
CA LEU A 205 -23.86 20.00 10.24
C LEU A 205 -22.55 19.31 10.66
N ARG A 206 -22.42 17.99 10.45
CA ARG A 206 -21.16 17.29 10.75
C ARG A 206 -20.03 17.79 9.85
N GLU A 207 -20.30 18.08 8.59
CA GLU A 207 -19.31 18.65 7.67
C GLU A 207 -18.75 19.98 8.20
N SER A 208 -19.63 20.89 8.65
CA SER A 208 -19.26 22.23 9.13
C SER A 208 -18.54 22.22 10.49
N GLU A 209 -18.81 21.26 11.37
CA GLU A 209 -18.27 21.25 12.73
C GLU A 209 -17.33 20.06 12.99
N ILE A 210 -16.02 20.34 13.01
CA ILE A 210 -14.98 19.31 13.22
C ILE A 210 -15.10 18.61 14.58
N ALA A 211 -15.55 19.32 15.62
CA ALA A 211 -15.81 18.74 16.94
C ALA A 211 -16.85 17.61 16.89
N LEU A 212 -17.89 17.74 16.07
CA LEU A 212 -18.89 16.68 15.91
C LEU A 212 -18.32 15.47 15.16
N ARG A 213 -17.38 15.68 14.22
CA ARG A 213 -16.73 14.61 13.47
C ARG A 213 -15.67 13.85 14.25
N ARG A 214 -14.86 14.55 15.05
CA ARG A 214 -13.61 14.01 15.62
C ARG A 214 -13.45 14.21 17.12
N GLY A 215 -14.31 14.99 17.77
CA GLY A 215 -14.13 15.31 19.18
C GLY A 215 -14.45 14.15 20.10
N SER A 216 -13.67 13.99 21.17
CA SER A 216 -14.02 13.10 22.28
C SER A 216 -15.33 13.56 22.90
N GLN A 217 -16.09 12.65 23.51
CA GLN A 217 -17.37 12.99 24.12
C GLN A 217 -17.28 12.95 25.64
N VAL A 218 -17.83 13.98 26.29
CA VAL A 218 -18.06 14.04 27.73
C VAL A 218 -19.54 14.25 27.98
N ASN A 219 -20.18 13.28 28.65
CA ASN A 219 -21.58 13.35 29.02
C ASN A 219 -21.77 14.33 30.18
N ILE A 220 -22.72 15.26 30.05
CA ILE A 220 -23.04 16.28 31.06
C ILE A 220 -24.35 15.93 31.77
N HIS A 221 -25.38 15.57 31.00
CA HIS A 221 -26.69 15.19 31.52
C HIS A 221 -27.41 14.27 30.54
N LEU A 222 -27.65 13.02 30.92
CA LEU A 222 -28.38 12.05 30.12
C LEU A 222 -29.56 11.54 30.96
N GLN A 223 -30.70 12.23 30.92
CA GLN A 223 -31.84 11.94 31.79
C GLN A 223 -33.17 12.22 31.09
N GLY A 224 -34.13 11.31 31.23
CA GLY A 224 -35.46 11.40 30.64
C GLY A 224 -35.39 11.68 29.14
N ASN A 225 -35.98 12.80 28.71
CA ASN A 225 -36.01 13.19 27.30
C ASN A 225 -34.85 14.11 26.87
N LEU A 226 -33.93 14.46 27.78
CA LEU A 226 -32.81 15.35 27.51
C LEU A 226 -31.48 14.61 27.49
N ALA A 227 -30.69 14.86 26.45
CA ALA A 227 -29.28 14.51 26.39
C ALA A 227 -28.44 15.76 26.21
N VAL A 228 -27.47 15.96 27.09
CA VAL A 228 -26.50 17.05 27.08
C VAL A 228 -25.11 16.47 27.21
N PHE A 229 -24.26 16.82 26.27
CA PHE A 229 -22.86 16.39 26.26
C PHE A 229 -22.03 17.42 25.51
N LYS A 230 -20.72 17.42 25.73
CA LYS A 230 -19.77 18.19 24.91
C LYS A 230 -18.96 17.26 24.04
N ARG A 231 -18.65 17.74 22.83
CA ARG A 231 -17.72 17.13 21.88
C ARG A 231 -16.47 18.00 21.84
N GLU A 232 -15.36 17.50 22.35
CA GLU A 232 -14.13 18.26 22.50
C GLU A 232 -13.15 17.85 21.42
N TYR A 233 -12.86 18.79 20.53
CA TYR A 233 -11.79 18.65 19.57
C TYR A 233 -10.79 19.77 19.74
N VAL A 234 -9.62 19.52 19.19
CA VAL A 234 -8.43 20.33 19.39
C VAL A 234 -8.67 21.79 19.02
N SER A 235 -9.43 22.07 17.97
CA SER A 235 -9.72 23.44 17.49
C SER A 235 -11.07 24.00 17.94
N SER A 236 -11.94 23.17 18.54
CA SER A 236 -13.26 23.62 18.97
C SER A 236 -13.94 22.63 19.93
N VAL A 237 -14.80 23.17 20.80
CA VAL A 237 -15.73 22.39 21.60
C VAL A 237 -17.17 22.66 21.15
N ALA A 238 -17.96 21.61 20.96
CA ALA A 238 -19.37 21.68 20.64
C ALA A 238 -20.21 21.12 21.80
N TYR A 239 -20.96 21.99 22.47
CA TYR A 239 -21.94 21.61 23.48
C TYR A 239 -23.25 21.25 22.77
N VAL A 240 -23.70 20.02 22.92
CA VAL A 240 -24.89 19.48 22.26
C VAL A 240 -25.99 19.30 23.29
N VAL A 241 -27.19 19.76 22.97
CA VAL A 241 -28.42 19.49 23.74
C VAL A 241 -29.45 18.89 22.79
N ILE A 242 -29.94 17.69 23.10
CA ILE A 242 -30.98 16.98 22.33
C ILE A 242 -32.22 16.84 23.21
N ASN A 243 -33.39 17.12 22.65
CA ASN A 243 -34.69 16.90 23.26
C ASN A 243 -35.50 15.90 22.42
N LYS A 244 -35.67 14.68 22.92
CA LYS A 244 -36.51 13.66 22.25
C LYS A 244 -37.99 13.71 22.63
N GLY A 245 -38.36 14.60 23.56
CA GLY A 245 -39.71 14.72 24.11
C GLY A 245 -40.68 15.46 23.19
N GLY A 246 -41.98 15.30 23.47
CA GLY A 246 -43.08 15.97 22.74
C GLY A 246 -43.33 17.43 23.13
N SER A 247 -42.59 17.95 24.12
CA SER A 247 -42.71 19.34 24.61
C SER A 247 -41.36 20.04 24.54
N ALA A 248 -41.38 21.36 24.36
CA ALA A 248 -40.17 22.17 24.42
C ALA A 248 -39.51 22.07 25.80
N ALA A 249 -38.18 22.18 25.83
CA ALA A 249 -37.38 22.10 27.05
C ALA A 249 -36.37 23.23 27.10
N ASN A 250 -35.95 23.58 28.32
CA ASN A 250 -34.86 24.52 28.56
C ASN A 250 -33.72 23.83 29.30
N TYR A 251 -32.48 24.19 29.00
CA TYR A 251 -31.31 23.70 29.71
C TYR A 251 -30.30 24.84 29.91
N ASN A 252 -29.81 25.01 31.13
CA ASN A 252 -28.79 26.01 31.45
C ASN A 252 -27.40 25.38 31.33
N LEU A 253 -26.71 25.67 30.22
CA LEU A 253 -25.35 25.20 29.97
C LEU A 253 -24.36 26.03 30.81
N GLN A 254 -23.46 25.36 31.52
CA GLN A 254 -22.31 25.98 32.16
C GLN A 254 -21.22 26.17 31.10
N LEU A 255 -20.89 27.42 30.77
CA LEU A 255 -20.03 27.79 29.65
C LEU A 255 -19.05 28.86 30.10
N ALA A 256 -17.79 28.78 29.64
CA ALA A 256 -16.85 29.86 29.84
C ALA A 256 -17.34 31.14 29.15
N ASN A 257 -16.92 32.29 29.66
CA ASN A 257 -17.20 33.56 28.99
C ASN A 257 -16.48 33.60 27.65
N GLY A 258 -17.21 34.01 26.59
CA GLY A 258 -16.68 33.99 25.25
C GLY A 258 -17.76 34.08 24.18
N GLN A 259 -17.32 34.09 22.93
CA GLN A 259 -18.19 34.11 21.76
C GLN A 259 -18.39 32.69 21.22
N TYR A 260 -19.65 32.30 21.06
CA TYR A 260 -20.06 30.97 20.59
C TYR A 260 -20.89 31.08 19.30
N THR A 261 -20.83 30.07 18.45
CA THR A 261 -21.81 29.86 17.38
C THR A 261 -22.93 28.97 17.89
N LEU A 262 -24.15 29.52 17.96
CA LEU A 262 -25.37 28.78 18.28
C LEU A 262 -25.97 28.23 16.99
N VAL A 263 -26.08 26.91 16.88
CA VAL A 263 -26.61 26.20 15.71
C VAL A 263 -27.91 25.48 16.07
N LYS A 264 -28.94 25.65 15.23
CA LYS A 264 -30.26 25.00 15.38
C LYS A 264 -30.72 24.39 14.05
N PRO A 265 -31.41 23.24 14.06
CA PRO A 265 -32.07 22.74 12.86
C PRO A 265 -33.29 23.59 12.53
N ASP A 266 -33.51 23.85 11.25
CA ASP A 266 -34.79 24.32 10.71
C ASP A 266 -35.46 23.15 10.00
N TYR A 267 -36.49 22.59 10.64
CA TYR A 267 -37.23 21.43 10.10
C TYR A 267 -38.25 21.78 9.01
N PHE A 268 -38.50 23.07 8.74
CA PHE A 268 -39.30 23.47 7.59
C PHE A 268 -38.45 23.40 6.31
N SER A 269 -37.28 24.04 6.33
CA SER A 269 -36.35 24.04 5.20
C SER A 269 -35.43 22.80 5.16
N TYR A 270 -35.29 22.06 6.27
CA TYR A 270 -34.30 21.01 6.50
C TYR A 270 -32.87 21.51 6.27
N THR A 271 -32.58 22.64 6.91
CA THR A 271 -31.25 23.27 6.91
C THR A 271 -30.81 23.55 8.35
N ILE A 272 -29.58 24.05 8.52
CA ILE A 272 -29.11 24.56 9.80
C ILE A 272 -29.11 26.08 9.79
N THR A 273 -29.50 26.68 10.90
CA THR A 273 -29.35 28.11 11.17
C THR A 273 -28.24 28.30 12.19
N SER A 274 -27.42 29.34 12.01
CA SER A 274 -26.30 29.64 12.90
C SER A 274 -26.27 31.12 13.24
N ASN A 275 -26.14 31.45 14.53
CA ASN A 275 -26.00 32.82 15.02
C ASN A 275 -24.86 32.93 16.02
N THR A 276 -24.21 34.08 16.08
CA THR A 276 -23.20 34.37 17.10
C THR A 276 -23.87 34.78 18.41
N VAL A 277 -23.46 34.18 19.53
CA VAL A 277 -23.93 34.51 20.87
C VAL A 277 -22.74 34.76 21.80
N ASN A 278 -22.84 35.79 22.65
CA ASN A 278 -21.82 36.10 23.65
C ASN A 278 -22.27 35.59 25.02
N VAL A 279 -21.44 34.79 25.66
CA VAL A 279 -21.63 34.31 27.03
C VAL A 279 -20.79 35.20 27.96
N SER A 280 -21.43 35.81 28.95
CA SER A 280 -20.78 36.73 29.90
C SER A 280 -21.01 36.39 31.38
N SER A 281 -21.96 35.49 31.68
CA SER A 281 -22.37 35.12 33.03
C SER A 281 -21.91 33.72 33.46
N GLY A 282 -20.91 33.13 32.78
CA GLY A 282 -20.47 31.75 33.02
C GLY A 282 -21.50 30.67 32.66
N SER A 283 -22.60 31.05 32.01
CA SER A 283 -23.69 30.15 31.64
C SER A 283 -24.56 30.71 30.52
N TYR A 284 -25.30 29.84 29.83
CA TYR A 284 -26.26 30.21 28.79
C TYR A 284 -27.47 29.28 28.81
N ASN A 285 -28.68 29.85 28.86
CA ASN A 285 -29.93 29.08 28.82
C ASN A 285 -30.37 28.84 27.37
N VAL A 286 -30.43 27.58 26.95
CA VAL A 286 -30.90 27.18 25.63
C VAL A 286 -32.34 26.65 25.70
N SER A 287 -33.20 27.14 24.80
CA SER A 287 -34.52 26.57 24.50
C SER A 287 -34.42 25.61 23.32
N ILE A 288 -34.95 24.40 23.50
CA ILE A 288 -34.90 23.29 22.54
C ILE A 288 -36.33 22.81 22.26
N ASP A 289 -36.73 22.88 21.00
CA ASP A 289 -38.05 22.45 20.54
C ASP A 289 -38.26 20.93 20.71
N PRO A 290 -39.52 20.45 20.69
CA PRO A 290 -39.82 19.02 20.68
C PRO A 290 -39.08 18.28 19.55
N GLY A 291 -38.48 17.13 19.84
CA GLY A 291 -37.83 16.27 18.84
C GLY A 291 -36.65 16.94 18.10
N SER A 292 -35.97 17.88 18.76
CA SER A 292 -34.97 18.77 18.17
C SER A 292 -33.64 18.71 18.93
N PHE A 293 -32.67 19.49 18.46
CA PHE A 293 -31.39 19.68 19.12
C PHE A 293 -30.88 21.12 18.98
N VAL A 294 -29.92 21.49 19.82
CA VAL A 294 -29.15 22.73 19.75
C VAL A 294 -27.68 22.39 19.90
N VAL A 295 -26.81 23.06 19.15
CA VAL A 295 -25.34 22.95 19.30
C VAL A 295 -24.73 24.32 19.55
N MET A 296 -23.99 24.49 20.63
CA MET A 296 -23.18 25.69 20.88
C MET A 296 -21.71 25.38 20.67
N VAL A 297 -21.09 26.01 19.67
CA VAL A 297 -19.69 25.77 19.29
C VAL A 297 -18.83 26.93 19.75
N TYR A 298 -17.82 26.64 20.57
CA TYR A 298 -16.70 27.54 20.84
C TYR A 298 -15.51 27.13 19.99
N ARG A 299 -14.92 28.07 19.27
CA ARG A 299 -13.70 27.85 18.51
C ARG A 299 -12.56 28.46 19.29
N TYR A 300 -11.54 27.66 19.59
CA TYR A 300 -10.38 28.15 20.31
C TYR A 300 -9.66 29.23 19.47
N PRO A 301 -8.94 30.17 20.12
CA PRO A 301 -8.10 31.14 19.43
C PRO A 301 -7.06 30.47 18.50
N ASP A 302 -6.41 31.27 17.68
CA ASP A 302 -5.54 30.78 16.61
C ASP A 302 -4.52 29.73 17.08
N PRO A 303 -4.33 28.66 16.29
CA PRO A 303 -3.37 27.60 16.56
C PRO A 303 -1.96 28.17 16.77
N ALA A 304 -1.09 27.50 17.54
CA ALA A 304 0.32 27.91 17.59
C ALA A 304 0.86 27.90 16.15
N ASN A 305 1.72 28.83 15.75
CA ASN A 305 2.28 28.87 14.40
C ASN A 305 3.45 27.88 14.21
N SER A 306 4.09 27.45 15.29
CA SER A 306 5.09 26.38 15.26
C SER A 306 5.19 25.69 16.62
N VAL A 307 5.59 24.43 16.63
CA VAL A 307 5.93 23.69 17.85
C VAL A 307 7.26 22.98 17.67
N SER A 308 8.07 22.98 18.72
CA SER A 308 9.30 22.20 18.81
C SER A 308 9.37 21.44 20.12
N VAL A 309 10.19 20.39 20.13
CA VAL A 309 10.56 19.64 21.32
C VAL A 309 11.98 20.08 21.73
N SER A 310 12.18 20.31 23.03
CA SER A 310 13.50 20.53 23.64
C SER A 310 13.69 19.67 24.89
N GLY A 311 14.91 19.57 25.42
CA GLY A 311 15.23 18.75 26.60
C GLY A 311 16.43 17.84 26.32
N SER A 312 16.33 16.55 26.66
CA SER A 312 17.33 15.54 26.32
C SER A 312 17.56 15.42 24.81
N TYR A 313 16.51 15.69 24.01
CA TYR A 313 16.57 15.71 22.55
C TYR A 313 15.80 16.91 22.00
N ASN A 314 16.21 17.39 20.83
CA ASN A 314 15.54 18.48 20.12
C ASN A 314 14.91 17.97 18.82
N ALA A 315 13.70 18.42 18.51
CA ALA A 315 13.04 18.13 17.23
C ALA A 315 12.06 19.23 16.83
N THR A 316 11.98 19.51 15.53
CA THR A 316 10.88 20.32 14.97
C THR A 316 9.66 19.43 14.77
N LEU A 317 8.51 19.88 15.25
CA LEU A 317 7.25 19.19 14.98
C LEU A 317 6.57 19.85 13.78
N ASN A 318 6.09 19.02 12.85
CA ASN A 318 5.31 19.46 11.71
C ASN A 318 3.83 19.39 12.06
N ARG A 319 3.06 20.38 11.61
CA ARG A 319 1.62 20.38 11.78
C ARG A 319 1.01 19.25 10.96
N VAL A 320 0.30 18.34 11.61
CA VAL A 320 -0.39 17.22 10.94
C VAL A 320 -1.80 17.64 10.57
N VAL A 321 -2.58 18.10 11.55
CA VAL A 321 -3.96 18.55 11.36
C VAL A 321 -4.40 19.41 12.54
N GLY A 322 -4.96 20.60 12.26
CA GLY A 322 -5.38 21.53 13.31
C GLY A 322 -4.25 21.86 14.28
N ASN A 323 -4.48 21.59 15.56
CA ASN A 323 -3.58 21.81 16.70
C ASN A 323 -2.66 20.61 17.00
N LEU A 324 -2.71 19.55 16.18
CA LEU A 324 -1.86 18.37 16.34
C LEU A 324 -0.55 18.55 15.58
N TRP A 325 0.54 18.52 16.33
CA TRP A 325 1.91 18.58 15.86
C TRP A 325 2.56 17.22 16.02
N ARG A 326 3.37 16.81 15.04
CA ARG A 326 4.08 15.53 15.07
C ARG A 326 5.51 15.69 14.60
N GLY A 327 6.40 14.98 15.26
CA GLY A 327 7.79 14.87 14.86
C GLY A 327 8.40 13.60 15.41
N THR A 328 9.70 13.48 15.28
CA THR A 328 10.43 12.30 15.73
C THR A 328 11.72 12.75 16.40
N ILE A 329 12.00 12.19 17.57
CA ILE A 329 13.33 12.24 18.20
C ILE A 329 14.00 10.89 17.98
N ASN A 330 15.32 10.88 17.82
CA ASN A 330 16.10 9.65 17.74
C ASN A 330 16.86 9.45 19.05
N VAL A 331 16.40 8.52 19.88
CA VAL A 331 17.04 8.19 21.14
C VAL A 331 18.27 7.33 20.85
N THR A 332 19.44 7.76 21.31
CA THR A 332 20.72 7.10 20.98
C THR A 332 21.04 5.90 21.87
N SER A 333 20.48 5.86 23.08
CA SER A 333 20.68 4.77 24.05
C SER A 333 19.45 4.61 24.95
N PRO A 334 19.11 3.39 25.39
CA PRO A 334 18.03 3.18 26.37
C PRO A 334 18.26 3.94 27.68
N GLY A 335 17.19 4.39 28.33
CA GLY A 335 17.24 5.12 29.60
C GLY A 335 16.20 6.24 29.70
N ASN A 336 16.27 7.04 30.76
CA ASN A 336 15.34 8.15 30.97
C ASN A 336 15.57 9.28 29.96
N VAL A 337 14.47 9.85 29.49
CA VAL A 337 14.41 10.92 28.49
C VAL A 337 13.45 12.00 28.97
N ASP A 338 13.93 13.24 29.01
CA ASP A 338 13.18 14.42 29.43
C ASP A 338 12.87 15.30 28.22
N VAL A 339 11.61 15.69 28.04
CA VAL A 339 11.18 16.56 26.94
C VAL A 339 10.21 17.67 27.37
N TYR A 340 10.29 18.79 26.69
CA TYR A 340 9.38 19.93 26.75
C TYR A 340 8.81 20.21 25.37
N PHE A 341 7.57 20.70 25.33
CA PHE A 341 6.96 21.25 24.12
C PHE A 341 6.99 22.77 24.16
N ASN A 342 7.63 23.39 23.16
CA ASN A 342 7.66 24.84 23.01
C ASN A 342 6.73 25.23 21.86
N ALA A 343 5.60 25.86 22.18
CA ALA A 343 4.62 26.32 21.21
C ALA A 343 4.71 27.83 21.02
N VAL A 344 4.82 28.27 19.77
CA VAL A 344 4.91 29.69 19.39
C VAL A 344 3.55 30.15 18.89
N PHE A 345 2.87 30.98 19.67
CA PHE A 345 1.65 31.69 19.26
C PHE A 345 2.03 33.02 18.59
N SER A 346 1.06 33.72 18.00
CA SER A 346 1.22 34.93 17.16
C SER A 346 2.32 35.93 17.56
N SER A 347 2.66 36.05 18.85
CA SER A 347 3.82 36.83 19.32
C SER A 347 4.51 36.29 20.58
N THR A 348 4.13 35.12 21.11
CA THR A 348 4.62 34.59 22.39
C THR A 348 4.97 33.11 22.29
N THR A 349 6.05 32.70 22.96
CA THR A 349 6.40 31.28 23.11
C THR A 349 6.01 30.82 24.50
N LYS A 350 5.36 29.66 24.57
CA LYS A 350 5.00 28.98 25.83
C LYS A 350 5.66 27.61 25.87
N THR A 351 6.10 27.20 27.05
CA THR A 351 6.75 25.92 27.30
C THR A 351 5.82 25.04 28.14
N TYR A 352 5.70 23.78 27.73
CA TYR A 352 4.81 22.81 28.34
C TYR A 352 5.58 21.54 28.70
N GLY A 353 5.28 20.99 29.87
CA GLY A 353 5.86 19.76 30.41
C GLY A 353 4.87 19.08 31.36
N ASP A 354 5.30 18.12 32.17
CA ASP A 354 4.40 17.33 33.03
C ASP A 354 5.20 16.78 34.24
N ASN A 355 4.64 16.79 35.45
CA ASN A 355 5.39 16.46 36.66
C ASN A 355 5.27 14.97 37.07
N ASP A 356 4.49 14.18 36.34
CA ASP A 356 4.36 12.75 36.60
C ASP A 356 5.49 11.97 35.90
N GLU A 357 6.16 11.07 36.65
CA GLU A 357 7.01 10.02 36.06
C GLU A 357 6.09 9.13 35.22
N VAL A 358 6.09 9.34 33.90
CA VAL A 358 5.10 8.69 33.01
C VAL A 358 5.54 7.27 32.64
N GLY A 359 5.85 6.46 33.66
CA GLY A 359 5.99 5.01 33.58
C GLY A 359 7.12 4.45 32.69
N THR A 360 7.32 3.14 32.80
CA THR A 360 8.33 2.35 32.06
C THR A 360 7.81 1.76 30.75
N PHE A 361 6.56 2.07 30.36
CA PHE A 361 5.86 1.44 29.23
C PHE A 361 5.47 2.45 28.16
N LEU A 362 5.66 2.09 26.89
CA LEU A 362 5.25 2.89 25.72
C LEU A 362 3.99 2.26 25.08
N PRO A 363 3.07 3.06 24.51
CA PRO A 363 3.13 4.52 24.39
C PRO A 363 2.91 5.24 25.72
N VAL A 364 3.49 6.43 25.83
CA VAL A 364 3.33 7.36 26.96
C VAL A 364 2.38 8.45 26.51
N SER A 365 1.41 8.82 27.33
CA SER A 365 0.50 9.94 27.03
C SER A 365 0.06 10.64 28.30
N GLY A 366 -0.15 11.94 28.23
CA GLY A 366 -0.55 12.76 29.37
C GLY A 366 -1.09 14.12 28.97
N SER A 367 -1.33 14.94 29.99
CA SER A 367 -1.76 16.34 29.85
C SER A 367 -0.62 17.22 30.33
N ALA A 368 0.02 17.91 29.40
CA ALA A 368 1.05 18.87 29.71
C ALA A 368 0.45 20.11 30.39
N ILE A 369 1.24 20.69 31.28
CA ILE A 369 0.99 21.95 31.95
C ILE A 369 2.01 22.97 31.47
N GLU A 370 1.60 24.24 31.37
CA GLU A 370 2.53 25.34 31.09
C GLU A 370 3.52 25.43 32.27
N THR A 371 4.81 25.26 32.01
CA THR A 371 5.85 25.15 33.03
C THR A 371 7.19 25.68 32.51
N SER A 372 8.08 26.05 33.42
CA SER A 372 9.46 26.45 33.13
C SER A 372 10.51 25.44 33.63
N SER A 373 10.11 24.42 34.40
CA SER A 373 11.05 23.51 35.09
C SER A 373 10.71 22.03 35.07
N ASP A 374 9.47 21.65 34.77
CA ASP A 374 9.00 20.28 34.98
C ASP A 374 8.86 19.55 33.63
N PRO A 375 9.85 18.73 33.21
CA PRO A 375 9.82 18.06 31.91
C PRO A 375 8.91 16.83 31.94
N ILE A 376 8.39 16.46 30.77
CA ILE A 376 7.82 15.13 30.60
C ILE A 376 8.97 14.12 30.61
N THR A 377 9.02 13.27 31.63
CA THR A 377 10.05 12.22 31.77
C THR A 377 9.47 10.85 31.42
N PHE A 378 10.13 10.13 30.50
CA PHE A 378 9.81 8.73 30.19
C PHE A 378 11.07 7.86 30.08
N ASN A 379 10.95 6.56 30.35
CA ASN A 379 12.05 5.60 30.16
C ASN A 379 11.98 4.97 28.76
N ALA A 380 12.99 5.23 27.92
CA ALA A 380 13.16 4.63 26.60
C ALA A 380 13.78 3.22 26.71
N PRO A 381 13.04 2.13 26.41
CA PRO A 381 13.57 0.77 26.55
C PRO A 381 14.55 0.36 25.45
N VAL A 382 14.57 1.08 24.31
CA VAL A 382 15.43 0.78 23.15
C VAL A 382 15.94 2.07 22.51
N ALA A 383 17.11 2.03 21.88
CA ALA A 383 17.57 3.12 21.01
C ALA A 383 16.79 3.10 19.68
N GLY A 384 16.53 4.27 19.11
CA GLY A 384 15.87 4.42 17.81
C GLY A 384 14.85 5.57 17.77
N PRO A 385 14.03 5.65 16.72
CA PRO A 385 13.12 6.77 16.53
C PRO A 385 11.87 6.63 17.40
N TYR A 386 11.56 7.71 18.11
CA TYR A 386 10.33 7.90 18.89
C TYR A 386 9.52 9.02 18.25
N GLN A 387 8.31 8.69 17.80
CA GLN A 387 7.36 9.68 17.35
C GLN A 387 6.75 10.38 18.54
N ILE A 388 6.75 11.71 18.48
CA ILE A 388 6.12 12.57 19.46
C ILE A 388 4.97 13.29 18.80
N GLU A 389 3.85 13.35 19.50
CA GLU A 389 2.68 14.12 19.15
C GLU A 389 2.35 15.09 20.28
N PHE A 390 2.09 16.34 19.93
CA PHE A 390 1.65 17.38 20.87
C PHE A 390 0.44 18.09 20.33
N ASN A 391 -0.52 18.31 21.22
CA ASN A 391 -1.69 19.11 20.94
C ASN A 391 -1.61 20.44 21.67
N ASP A 392 -1.39 21.53 20.96
CA ASP A 392 -1.20 22.85 21.58
C ASP A 392 -2.48 23.47 22.16
N ALA A 393 -3.65 22.90 21.88
CA ALA A 393 -4.92 23.41 22.38
C ALA A 393 -5.51 22.62 23.54
N THR A 394 -5.35 21.29 23.53
CA THR A 394 -5.72 20.45 24.69
C THR A 394 -4.57 20.25 25.66
N LEU A 395 -3.37 20.70 25.28
CA LEU A 395 -2.10 20.44 25.97
C LEU A 395 -1.80 18.95 26.16
N SER A 396 -2.43 18.06 25.40
CA SER A 396 -2.17 16.62 25.50
C SER A 396 -0.99 16.21 24.63
N TYR A 397 -0.25 15.19 25.06
CA TYR A 397 0.86 14.64 24.29
C TYR A 397 0.85 13.11 24.24
N THR A 398 1.52 12.56 23.24
CA THR A 398 1.80 11.13 23.11
C THR A 398 3.23 10.91 22.62
N ILE A 399 3.93 9.94 23.20
CA ILE A 399 5.27 9.52 22.79
C ILE A 399 5.26 8.01 22.55
N LYS A 400 5.73 7.58 21.37
CA LYS A 400 5.76 6.16 21.00
C LYS A 400 7.00 5.81 20.19
N TYR A 401 7.55 4.62 20.38
CA TYR A 401 8.60 4.11 19.50
C TYR A 401 8.03 3.80 18.11
N VAL A 402 8.69 4.28 17.05
CA VAL A 402 8.28 4.08 15.65
C VAL A 402 9.36 3.48 14.78
N GLY A 403 10.50 3.09 15.37
CA GLY A 403 11.54 2.39 14.62
C GLY A 403 11.08 1.02 14.19
N ASN A 404 11.83 0.42 13.27
CA ASN A 404 11.76 -1.00 13.05
C ASN A 404 12.25 -1.68 14.34
N ILE A 405 11.29 -2.23 15.08
CA ILE A 405 11.55 -3.30 16.04
C ILE A 405 11.38 -4.52 15.15
N PRO A 406 12.44 -5.25 14.86
CA PRO A 406 12.37 -6.55 14.24
C PRO A 406 11.23 -7.35 14.89
N ILE A 407 10.22 -7.67 14.09
CA ILE A 407 9.09 -8.46 14.55
C ILE A 407 9.66 -9.84 14.83
N THR A 408 9.68 -10.22 16.10
CA THR A 408 9.88 -11.61 16.47
C THR A 408 8.50 -12.21 16.50
N THR A 409 8.16 -12.99 15.47
CA THR A 409 6.99 -13.84 15.53
C THR A 409 7.50 -15.21 15.97
N ILE A 410 7.22 -15.57 17.22
CA ILE A 410 7.44 -16.94 17.68
C ILE A 410 6.12 -17.66 17.52
N VAL A 411 6.04 -18.57 16.56
CA VAL A 411 4.93 -19.51 16.43
C VAL A 411 5.34 -20.78 17.16
N CYS A 412 4.66 -21.10 18.26
CA CYS A 412 4.87 -22.38 18.93
C CYS A 412 3.66 -23.28 18.71
N ARG A 413 3.86 -24.54 18.33
CA ARG A 413 2.79 -25.55 18.17
C ARG A 413 2.99 -26.69 19.14
N SER A 414 1.93 -27.10 19.83
CA SER A 414 1.93 -28.29 20.67
C SER A 414 0.77 -29.21 20.33
N PHE A 415 1.05 -30.50 20.15
CA PHE A 415 0.05 -31.53 19.89
C PHE A 415 -0.15 -32.38 21.15
N VAL A 416 -1.36 -32.42 21.70
CA VAL A 416 -1.67 -33.18 22.91
C VAL A 416 -3.01 -33.93 22.78
N GLY A 417 -3.03 -35.21 23.17
CA GLY A 417 -4.27 -36.01 23.17
C GLY A 417 -5.18 -35.70 24.36
N GLY A 418 -6.48 -35.93 24.22
CA GLY A 418 -7.49 -35.78 25.29
C GLY A 418 -7.82 -34.32 25.66
N ASN A 419 -8.50 -34.10 26.79
CA ASN A 419 -8.89 -32.76 27.30
C ASN A 419 -7.71 -31.96 27.90
N ASN A 420 -6.48 -32.26 27.48
CA ASN A 420 -5.28 -31.63 28.00
C ASN A 420 -5.04 -30.27 27.33
N TRP A 421 -4.52 -29.32 28.09
CA TRP A 421 -4.12 -27.99 27.61
C TRP A 421 -2.61 -27.78 27.77
N VAL A 422 -2.04 -26.95 26.91
CA VAL A 422 -0.59 -26.65 26.91
C VAL A 422 -0.39 -25.14 26.93
N GLY A 423 0.32 -24.67 27.96
CA GLY A 423 0.80 -23.29 28.08
C GLY A 423 2.28 -23.17 27.72
N ILE A 424 2.74 -21.92 27.57
CA ILE A 424 4.14 -21.55 27.39
C ILE A 424 4.54 -20.57 28.49
N CYS A 425 5.65 -20.86 29.17
CA CYS A 425 6.19 -20.01 30.22
C CYS A 425 7.56 -19.50 29.80
N GLY A 426 7.87 -18.23 30.03
CA GLY A 426 9.17 -17.67 29.66
C GLY A 426 9.46 -16.28 30.22
N SER A 427 10.75 -15.91 30.20
CA SER A 427 11.29 -14.64 30.69
C SER A 427 12.42 -14.13 29.78
N TYR A 428 12.79 -12.85 29.88
CA TYR A 428 14.03 -12.39 29.24
C TYR A 428 15.25 -12.98 29.97
N SER A 429 16.34 -13.22 29.22
CA SER A 429 17.58 -13.82 29.72
C SER A 429 18.63 -12.74 30.07
N PRO A 430 19.36 -12.84 31.21
CA PRO A 430 19.32 -13.96 32.16
C PRO A 430 18.06 -13.92 33.05
N PRO A 431 17.49 -15.08 33.42
CA PRO A 431 16.35 -15.14 34.33
C PRO A 431 16.79 -14.64 35.72
N THR A 432 16.21 -13.54 36.19
CA THR A 432 16.41 -13.06 37.56
C THR A 432 15.51 -13.86 38.51
N THR A 433 15.99 -14.15 39.71
CA THR A 433 15.32 -14.99 40.70
C THR A 433 13.95 -14.42 41.08
N SER A 434 12.89 -15.10 40.59
CA SER A 434 11.49 -15.19 41.06
C SER A 434 10.73 -13.99 41.67
N SER A 435 11.14 -12.73 41.53
CA SER A 435 10.33 -11.60 42.05
C SER A 435 10.35 -10.32 41.21
N ASP A 436 10.94 -10.30 40.02
CA ASP A 436 10.99 -9.09 39.17
C ASP A 436 9.86 -9.05 38.12
N PRO A 437 8.74 -8.34 38.35
CA PRO A 437 7.62 -8.29 37.43
C PRO A 437 7.97 -7.69 36.05
N ASN A 438 9.10 -6.98 35.92
CA ASN A 438 9.53 -6.35 34.67
C ASN A 438 10.23 -7.32 33.70
N ASN A 439 10.55 -8.53 34.14
CA ASN A 439 11.24 -9.55 33.32
C ASN A 439 10.27 -10.47 32.54
N LYS A 440 8.97 -10.12 32.51
CA LYS A 440 7.92 -10.89 31.80
C LYS A 440 7.99 -10.67 30.29
N VAL A 441 7.91 -11.75 29.52
CA VAL A 441 7.70 -11.64 28.06
C VAL A 441 6.22 -11.42 27.77
N PRO A 442 5.85 -10.38 27.00
CA PRO A 442 4.47 -10.17 26.56
C PRO A 442 3.89 -11.41 25.88
N GLY A 443 2.74 -11.88 26.37
CA GLY A 443 2.03 -13.06 25.86
C GLY A 443 2.45 -14.41 26.45
N MET A 444 3.51 -14.49 27.26
CA MET A 444 3.92 -15.73 27.97
C MET A 444 3.49 -15.73 29.45
N ALA A 445 3.23 -16.92 29.99
CA ALA A 445 3.06 -17.09 31.43
C ALA A 445 4.40 -16.97 32.16
N TRP A 446 4.36 -16.62 33.45
CA TRP A 446 5.55 -16.70 34.30
C TRP A 446 5.90 -18.16 34.62
N TRP A 447 7.16 -18.39 35.02
CA TRP A 447 7.64 -19.70 35.45
C TRP A 447 6.82 -20.30 36.62
N ALA A 448 6.19 -19.44 37.44
CA ALA A 448 5.56 -19.79 38.72
C ALA A 448 4.01 -19.81 38.75
N ASP A 449 3.33 -19.74 37.59
CA ASP A 449 1.85 -19.84 37.36
C ASP A 449 1.14 -18.54 36.94
N GLU A 450 0.37 -18.62 35.84
CA GLU A 450 -0.73 -17.76 35.33
C GLU A 450 -1.23 -18.40 34.00
N PRO A 451 -2.54 -18.39 33.63
CA PRO A 451 -2.98 -18.78 32.28
C PRO A 451 -2.45 -17.77 31.23
N SER A 452 -1.65 -18.23 30.27
CA SER A 452 -1.05 -17.36 29.24
C SER A 452 -2.10 -16.69 28.34
N THR A 453 -1.92 -15.40 28.03
CA THR A 453 -2.88 -14.55 27.31
C THR A 453 -2.86 -14.68 25.78
N MET A 454 -1.93 -15.43 25.18
CA MET A 454 -1.89 -15.64 23.72
C MET A 454 -1.88 -17.10 23.29
N MET A 455 -2.86 -17.88 23.73
CA MET A 455 -3.09 -19.24 23.24
C MET A 455 -4.18 -19.29 22.17
N VAL A 456 -3.84 -19.81 21.00
CA VAL A 456 -4.73 -20.14 19.89
C VAL A 456 -4.78 -21.67 19.73
N PHE A 457 -5.70 -22.36 20.38
CA PHE A 457 -6.13 -23.69 19.91
C PHE A 457 -6.64 -23.57 18.46
N LYS A 458 -5.90 -24.20 17.55
CA LYS A 458 -6.07 -24.10 16.10
C LYS A 458 -7.07 -25.14 15.57
N GLY A 459 -7.46 -26.10 16.40
CA GLY A 459 -8.35 -27.19 16.04
C GLY A 459 -7.80 -28.53 16.52
N VAL A 460 -8.38 -29.58 15.97
CA VAL A 460 -8.00 -30.96 16.24
C VAL A 460 -7.33 -31.51 14.98
N ASP A 461 -6.20 -32.21 15.12
CA ASP A 461 -5.56 -32.87 13.98
C ASP A 461 -6.33 -34.12 13.51
N SER A 462 -5.87 -34.74 12.43
CA SER A 462 -6.48 -35.96 11.88
C SER A 462 -6.51 -37.16 12.85
N ASN A 463 -5.77 -37.08 13.96
CA ASN A 463 -5.68 -38.10 15.00
C ASN A 463 -6.50 -37.73 16.25
N ASN A 464 -7.42 -36.78 16.14
CA ASN A 464 -8.23 -36.27 17.23
C ASN A 464 -7.42 -35.63 18.39
N ARG A 465 -6.23 -35.08 18.11
CA ARG A 465 -5.37 -34.40 19.10
C ARG A 465 -5.53 -32.89 19.03
N ASN A 466 -5.55 -32.25 20.20
CA ASN A 466 -5.65 -30.81 20.31
C ASN A 466 -4.37 -30.13 19.82
N ILE A 467 -4.50 -29.17 18.90
CA ILE A 467 -3.39 -28.35 18.39
C ILE A 467 -3.41 -27.00 19.10
N TRP A 468 -2.43 -26.76 19.95
CA TRP A 468 -2.21 -25.48 20.62
C TRP A 468 -1.19 -24.67 19.85
N VAL A 469 -1.55 -23.47 19.40
CA VAL A 469 -0.66 -22.52 18.75
C VAL A 469 -0.48 -21.30 19.63
N TRP A 470 0.76 -20.89 19.84
CA TRP A 470 1.09 -19.65 20.52
C TRP A 470 1.79 -18.72 19.55
N VAL A 471 1.43 -17.45 19.61
CA VAL A 471 2.08 -16.38 18.84
C VAL A 471 2.41 -15.29 19.84
N SER A 472 3.67 -14.87 19.92
CA SER A 472 4.01 -13.57 20.50
C SER A 472 4.60 -12.66 19.47
N THR A 473 4.25 -11.39 19.64
CA THR A 473 4.75 -10.24 18.91
C THR A 473 5.31 -9.26 19.96
N ASN A 474 6.11 -8.27 19.54
CA ASN A 474 6.69 -7.21 20.39
C ASN A 474 7.89 -7.61 21.27
N ILE A 475 8.71 -8.58 20.85
CA ILE A 475 10.00 -8.86 21.48
C ILE A 475 11.05 -7.86 20.93
N PRO A 476 11.69 -7.00 21.75
CA PRO A 476 12.67 -6.03 21.28
C PRO A 476 13.89 -6.68 20.62
N SER A 477 14.43 -6.09 19.54
CA SER A 477 15.62 -6.63 18.88
C SER A 477 16.77 -6.88 19.84
N GLY A 478 17.47 -8.01 19.70
CA GLY A 478 18.65 -8.33 20.50
C GLY A 478 18.35 -8.78 21.94
N LYS A 479 17.09 -8.71 22.41
CA LYS A 479 16.71 -9.31 23.69
C LYS A 479 16.57 -10.82 23.55
N LYS A 480 17.35 -11.58 24.31
CA LYS A 480 17.22 -13.04 24.40
C LYS A 480 16.04 -13.40 25.31
N ILE A 481 15.20 -14.30 24.87
CA ILE A 481 14.09 -14.89 25.61
C ILE A 481 14.39 -16.36 25.83
N GLU A 482 14.08 -16.84 27.02
CA GLU A 482 14.06 -18.26 27.32
C GLU A 482 12.65 -18.70 27.71
N PHE A 483 12.18 -19.82 27.17
CA PHE A 483 10.83 -20.32 27.42
C PHE A 483 10.72 -21.85 27.37
N LYS A 484 9.59 -22.37 27.85
CA LYS A 484 9.30 -23.81 27.85
C LYS A 484 7.80 -24.10 27.80
N PHE A 485 7.42 -25.26 27.27
CA PHE A 485 6.03 -25.71 27.25
C PHE A 485 5.67 -26.42 28.56
N ARG A 486 4.45 -26.20 29.02
CA ARG A 486 3.88 -26.81 30.23
C ARG A 486 2.49 -27.34 29.95
N ARG A 487 2.26 -28.64 30.12
CA ARG A 487 0.96 -29.30 29.98
C ARG A 487 0.24 -29.35 31.33
N ASN A 488 -1.05 -29.03 31.34
CA ASN A 488 -1.94 -29.07 32.50
C ASN A 488 -1.43 -28.32 33.75
N GLY A 489 -0.56 -27.32 33.56
CA GLY A 489 -0.03 -26.55 34.68
C GLY A 489 0.94 -27.30 35.59
N SER A 490 1.42 -28.49 35.25
CA SER A 490 2.40 -29.22 36.08
C SER A 490 3.51 -29.90 35.25
N ASP A 491 3.18 -30.34 34.05
CA ASP A 491 4.06 -31.21 33.28
C ASP A 491 4.90 -30.39 32.30
N TRP A 492 6.18 -30.21 32.58
CA TRP A 492 7.10 -29.51 31.69
C TRP A 492 7.61 -30.42 30.57
N THR A 493 7.90 -29.84 29.40
CA THR A 493 8.64 -30.59 28.39
C THR A 493 10.04 -30.99 28.90
N PRO A 494 10.56 -32.16 28.50
CA PRO A 494 11.90 -32.60 28.87
C PRO A 494 12.97 -31.73 28.21
N GLY A 495 14.19 -31.74 28.74
CA GLY A 495 15.33 -30.96 28.23
C GLY A 495 15.45 -29.53 28.78
N GLY A 496 16.34 -28.73 28.19
CA GLY A 496 16.55 -27.33 28.56
C GLY A 496 15.45 -26.38 28.07
N ASN A 497 15.59 -25.07 28.35
CA ASN A 497 14.69 -24.04 27.84
C ASN A 497 14.94 -23.80 26.34
N TYR A 498 13.88 -23.49 25.59
CA TYR A 498 14.01 -22.91 24.25
C TYR A 498 14.52 -21.48 24.39
N SER A 499 15.36 -21.03 23.45
CA SER A 499 15.90 -19.68 23.45
C SER A 499 15.68 -19.01 22.10
N VAL A 500 15.19 -17.76 22.09
CA VAL A 500 14.99 -16.95 20.87
C VAL A 500 15.51 -15.54 21.12
N VAL A 501 16.14 -14.93 20.12
CA VAL A 501 16.57 -13.52 20.19
C VAL A 501 15.59 -12.65 19.41
N GLY A 502 15.25 -11.50 20.00
CA GLY A 502 14.39 -10.53 19.36
C GLY A 502 14.89 -10.13 17.97
N GLY A 503 14.03 -10.27 16.98
CA GLY A 503 14.25 -10.03 15.55
C GLY A 503 14.30 -11.26 14.68
N GLN A 504 14.01 -12.43 15.24
CA GLN A 504 13.92 -13.69 14.51
C GLN A 504 12.46 -14.13 14.34
N SER A 505 12.08 -14.68 13.19
CA SER A 505 10.82 -15.43 13.08
C SER A 505 11.11 -16.90 13.31
N VAL A 506 10.49 -17.48 14.34
CA VAL A 506 10.81 -18.85 14.80
C VAL A 506 9.52 -19.66 14.86
N ASP A 507 9.56 -20.87 14.30
CA ASP A 507 8.44 -21.82 14.34
C ASP A 507 8.88 -23.09 15.09
N ILE A 508 8.40 -23.26 16.32
CA ILE A 508 8.78 -24.34 17.23
C ILE A 508 7.59 -25.28 17.39
N THR A 509 7.79 -26.57 17.14
CA THR A 509 6.74 -27.58 17.28
C THR A 509 7.16 -28.64 18.29
N TYR A 510 6.26 -28.99 19.21
CA TYR A 510 6.44 -30.07 20.19
C TYR A 510 5.24 -31.05 20.12
N ASP A 511 5.49 -32.36 20.14
CA ASP A 511 4.45 -33.38 20.08
C ASP A 511 4.53 -34.30 21.31
N TRP A 512 3.44 -34.37 22.09
CA TRP A 512 3.37 -35.18 23.32
C TRP A 512 3.08 -36.67 23.07
N GLY A 513 2.81 -37.08 21.83
CA GLY A 513 2.38 -38.44 21.46
C GLY A 513 3.46 -39.31 20.79
N LEU A 514 4.66 -38.79 20.51
CA LEU A 514 5.72 -39.56 19.87
C LEU A 514 6.63 -40.22 20.93
N THR A 515 6.71 -41.55 20.92
CA THR A 515 7.60 -42.34 21.81
C THR A 515 9.08 -42.27 21.41
N SER A 516 9.39 -41.71 20.23
CA SER A 516 10.71 -41.17 19.94
C SER A 516 10.73 -39.70 20.35
N ASN A 517 11.14 -39.45 21.59
CA ASN A 517 11.66 -38.14 21.96
C ASN A 517 12.73 -37.76 20.92
N GLN A 518 12.39 -36.87 20.00
CA GLN A 518 13.37 -35.91 19.52
C GLN A 518 13.70 -35.12 20.78
N GLY A 519 14.77 -35.52 21.48
CA GLY A 519 15.40 -34.67 22.49
C GLY A 519 15.54 -33.27 21.89
N ALA A 520 15.48 -32.23 22.73
CA ALA A 520 15.67 -30.84 22.35
C ALA A 520 16.58 -30.77 21.11
N PRO A 521 16.10 -30.34 19.93
CA PRO A 521 16.89 -30.46 18.73
C PRO A 521 18.21 -29.78 19.03
N SER A 522 19.31 -30.53 18.94
CA SER A 522 20.64 -29.95 18.98
C SER A 522 20.76 -29.12 17.71
N LEU A 523 20.23 -27.89 17.73
CA LEU A 523 20.46 -26.89 16.70
C LEU A 523 21.85 -26.31 16.95
N ASN A 524 22.89 -27.13 16.75
CA ASN A 524 24.27 -26.66 16.73
C ASN A 524 24.66 -26.13 15.34
N ASP A 525 23.70 -25.96 14.43
CA ASP A 525 23.89 -25.18 13.24
C ASP A 525 23.23 -23.82 13.40
N THR A 526 24.05 -22.83 13.73
CA THR A 526 23.67 -21.40 13.74
C THR A 526 24.14 -20.68 12.49
N THR A 527 24.72 -21.40 11.52
CA THR A 527 25.35 -20.79 10.34
C THR A 527 24.29 -20.63 9.27
N PRO A 528 23.95 -19.39 8.85
CA PRO A 528 22.96 -19.22 7.81
C PRO A 528 23.40 -19.79 6.46
N PRO A 529 22.49 -20.37 5.66
CA PRO A 529 22.78 -20.73 4.29
C PRO A 529 23.14 -19.49 3.46
N VAL A 530 23.81 -19.68 2.34
CA VAL A 530 24.09 -18.62 1.35
C VAL A 530 23.26 -18.88 0.10
N VAL A 531 22.73 -17.81 -0.52
CA VAL A 531 21.96 -17.90 -1.77
C VAL A 531 22.47 -16.88 -2.80
N SER A 532 22.49 -17.28 -4.07
CA SER A 532 22.85 -16.43 -5.20
C SER A 532 21.84 -16.54 -6.33
N ILE A 533 21.64 -15.44 -7.06
CA ILE A 533 20.85 -15.39 -8.30
C ILE A 533 21.84 -15.42 -9.46
N THR A 534 21.78 -16.45 -10.30
CA THR A 534 22.64 -16.57 -11.49
C THR A 534 21.99 -15.88 -12.68
N PHE A 535 20.67 -15.96 -12.80
CA PHE A 535 19.91 -15.29 -13.85
C PHE A 535 18.51 -14.88 -13.33
N PRO A 536 18.05 -13.66 -13.63
CA PRO A 536 18.74 -12.60 -14.38
C PRO A 536 19.85 -11.90 -13.58
N ALA A 537 20.81 -11.28 -14.27
CA ALA A 537 21.84 -10.46 -13.64
C ALA A 537 21.29 -9.08 -13.23
N ASN A 538 21.91 -8.45 -12.23
CA ASN A 538 21.48 -7.12 -11.80
C ASN A 538 21.67 -6.08 -12.92
N ASN A 539 20.63 -5.28 -13.14
CA ASN A 539 20.45 -4.33 -14.24
C ASN A 539 20.45 -4.96 -15.65
N GLN A 540 20.23 -6.27 -15.78
CA GLN A 540 20.14 -6.91 -17.09
C GLN A 540 18.93 -6.40 -17.89
N ILE A 541 19.11 -6.24 -19.20
CA ILE A 541 18.02 -5.98 -20.14
C ILE A 541 17.74 -7.30 -20.88
N ILE A 542 16.51 -7.80 -20.78
CA ILE A 542 16.02 -8.99 -21.46
C ILE A 542 15.09 -8.54 -22.60
N ASN A 543 15.39 -8.95 -23.83
CA ASN A 543 14.65 -8.52 -25.00
C ASN A 543 13.62 -9.57 -25.45
N ASN A 544 12.38 -9.14 -25.64
CA ASN A 544 11.29 -9.91 -26.25
C ASN A 544 11.05 -11.32 -25.67
N GLN A 545 11.32 -11.49 -24.37
CA GLN A 545 11.08 -12.74 -23.65
C GLN A 545 10.24 -12.44 -22.41
N THR A 546 8.99 -12.91 -22.41
CA THR A 546 8.05 -12.72 -21.30
C THR A 546 8.02 -13.91 -20.35
N ASN A 547 8.31 -15.12 -20.82
CA ASN A 547 8.49 -16.30 -19.98
C ASN A 547 9.95 -16.38 -19.51
N ILE A 548 10.18 -16.00 -18.26
CA ILE A 548 11.51 -15.93 -17.65
C ILE A 548 11.69 -17.12 -16.71
N LEU A 549 12.75 -17.89 -16.96
CA LEU A 549 13.24 -18.88 -16.01
C LEU A 549 14.33 -18.25 -15.15
N ILE A 550 13.99 -17.93 -13.90
CA ILE A 550 14.92 -17.39 -12.91
C ILE A 550 15.63 -18.58 -12.24
N TYR A 551 16.94 -18.51 -12.06
CA TYR A 551 17.67 -19.60 -11.41
C TYR A 551 18.94 -19.11 -10.69
N GLY A 552 19.41 -19.95 -9.77
CA GLY A 552 20.60 -19.67 -9.00
C GLY A 552 21.05 -20.85 -8.17
N THR A 553 21.95 -20.59 -7.22
CA THR A 553 22.46 -21.61 -6.30
C THR A 553 22.20 -21.23 -4.85
N ALA A 554 22.14 -22.24 -4.00
CA ALA A 554 22.18 -22.09 -2.56
C ALA A 554 23.12 -23.14 -1.96
N SER A 555 23.80 -22.80 -0.87
CA SER A 555 24.69 -23.73 -0.19
C SER A 555 24.66 -23.49 1.30
N ASP A 556 24.72 -24.57 2.05
CA ASP A 556 24.99 -24.54 3.47
C ASP A 556 25.99 -25.67 3.79
N ASN A 557 27.05 -25.33 4.53
CA ASN A 557 28.14 -26.25 4.82
C ASN A 557 27.91 -27.06 6.12
N SER A 558 26.76 -26.84 6.76
CA SER A 558 26.41 -27.42 8.05
C SER A 558 25.26 -28.41 7.90
N SER A 559 24.00 -27.96 8.06
CA SER A 559 22.81 -28.81 8.00
C SER A 559 22.26 -29.02 6.59
N GLY A 560 22.67 -28.22 5.61
CA GLY A 560 22.23 -28.31 4.22
C GLY A 560 20.97 -27.49 3.93
N VAL A 561 20.73 -27.15 2.66
CA VAL A 561 19.61 -26.27 2.26
C VAL A 561 18.29 -27.05 2.19
N LYS A 562 17.29 -26.62 2.96
CA LYS A 562 15.94 -27.17 3.01
C LYS A 562 15.05 -26.63 1.90
N GLU A 563 15.01 -25.31 1.70
CA GLU A 563 14.20 -24.68 0.65
C GLU A 563 14.75 -23.30 0.23
N VAL A 564 14.43 -22.87 -0.99
CA VAL A 564 14.71 -21.52 -1.49
C VAL A 564 13.38 -20.85 -1.83
N LYS A 565 13.21 -19.58 -1.43
CA LYS A 565 12.01 -18.81 -1.73
C LYS A 565 12.32 -17.61 -2.62
N VAL A 566 11.44 -17.36 -3.58
CA VAL A 566 11.56 -16.32 -4.60
C VAL A 566 10.34 -15.40 -4.54
N SER A 567 10.58 -14.09 -4.60
CA SER A 567 9.57 -13.03 -4.68
C SER A 567 9.84 -12.18 -5.92
N ILE A 568 8.79 -11.89 -6.70
CA ILE A 568 8.85 -11.06 -7.91
C ILE A 568 8.09 -9.77 -7.66
N ASN A 569 8.69 -8.62 -7.96
CA ASN A 569 8.06 -7.29 -7.91
C ASN A 569 7.35 -7.00 -6.57
N ASP A 570 8.03 -7.29 -5.46
CA ASP A 570 7.51 -7.18 -4.10
C ASP A 570 6.27 -8.04 -3.77
N GLY A 571 5.95 -9.02 -4.61
CA GLY A 571 4.91 -10.02 -4.36
C GLY A 571 5.28 -11.03 -3.25
N PRO A 572 4.36 -11.93 -2.87
CA PRO A 572 4.62 -12.94 -1.85
C PRO A 572 5.79 -13.86 -2.26
N PHE A 573 6.53 -14.33 -1.26
CA PHE A 573 7.58 -15.33 -1.46
C PHE A 573 6.96 -16.71 -1.73
N VAL A 574 7.36 -17.34 -2.84
CA VAL A 574 6.93 -18.68 -3.26
C VAL A 574 8.13 -19.62 -3.26
N ILE A 575 7.92 -20.90 -2.96
CA ILE A 575 8.97 -21.91 -2.98
C ILE A 575 9.45 -22.13 -4.43
N ALA A 576 10.77 -22.09 -4.63
CA ALA A 576 11.42 -22.42 -5.90
C ALA A 576 11.53 -23.94 -6.08
N ASN A 577 11.69 -24.39 -7.33
CA ASN A 577 11.99 -25.79 -7.61
C ASN A 577 13.48 -26.06 -7.39
N GLY A 578 13.80 -26.98 -6.48
CA GLY A 578 15.17 -27.33 -6.11
C GLY A 578 15.71 -26.53 -4.91
N THR A 579 16.86 -26.94 -4.39
CA THR A 579 17.50 -26.33 -3.21
C THR A 579 18.87 -25.78 -3.56
N THR A 580 19.87 -26.65 -3.74
CA THR A 580 21.26 -26.27 -4.04
C THR A 580 21.41 -25.66 -5.42
N SER A 581 20.69 -26.20 -6.40
CA SER A 581 20.39 -25.57 -7.68
C SER A 581 18.89 -25.36 -7.75
N TRP A 582 18.47 -24.10 -7.78
CA TRP A 582 17.05 -23.75 -7.70
C TRP A 582 16.59 -22.99 -8.94
N THR A 583 15.31 -23.15 -9.29
CA THR A 583 14.69 -22.54 -10.48
C THR A 583 13.27 -22.04 -10.17
N PHE A 584 12.85 -20.96 -10.81
CA PHE A 584 11.51 -20.39 -10.71
C PHE A 584 11.08 -19.80 -12.05
N ALA A 585 10.08 -20.41 -12.69
CA ALA A 585 9.54 -19.93 -13.95
C ALA A 585 8.38 -18.94 -13.70
N THR A 586 8.38 -17.81 -14.41
CA THR A 586 7.32 -16.81 -14.29
C THR A 586 7.11 -16.05 -15.60
N ASN A 587 5.91 -15.49 -15.77
CA ASN A 587 5.56 -14.65 -16.91
C ASN A 587 5.56 -13.18 -16.48
N LEU A 588 6.34 -12.36 -17.17
CA LEU A 588 6.49 -10.93 -16.90
C LEU A 588 6.19 -10.12 -18.16
N PRO A 589 5.54 -8.95 -18.03
CA PRO A 589 5.10 -8.15 -19.17
C PRO A 589 6.27 -7.51 -19.93
N LEU A 590 6.11 -7.30 -21.25
CA LEU A 590 7.05 -6.50 -22.03
C LEU A 590 7.06 -5.04 -21.54
N ASN A 591 8.21 -4.37 -21.69
CA ASN A 591 8.43 -2.98 -21.25
C ASN A 591 8.18 -2.77 -19.75
N SER A 592 8.72 -3.68 -18.93
CA SER A 592 8.60 -3.63 -17.47
C SER A 592 9.95 -3.66 -16.78
N SER A 593 10.06 -2.92 -15.67
CA SER A 593 11.16 -3.06 -14.72
C SER A 593 10.73 -4.07 -13.66
N ASN A 594 11.58 -5.05 -13.37
CA ASN A 594 11.29 -6.16 -12.49
C ASN A 594 12.36 -6.33 -11.43
N THR A 595 11.95 -6.78 -10.25
CA THR A 595 12.85 -7.16 -9.15
C THR A 595 12.61 -8.61 -8.77
N VAL A 596 13.70 -9.34 -8.54
CA VAL A 596 13.69 -10.68 -7.95
C VAL A 596 14.37 -10.59 -6.60
N ARG A 597 13.72 -11.09 -5.55
CA ARG A 597 14.33 -11.29 -4.24
C ARG A 597 14.31 -12.76 -3.89
N VAL A 598 15.41 -13.27 -3.34
CA VAL A 598 15.54 -14.67 -2.94
C VAL A 598 16.19 -14.81 -1.57
N PHE A 599 15.76 -15.80 -0.80
CA PHE A 599 16.47 -16.27 0.38
C PHE A 599 16.40 -17.79 0.47
N ALA A 600 17.42 -18.40 1.07
CA ALA A 600 17.46 -19.83 1.36
C ALA A 600 17.20 -20.09 2.85
N ILE A 601 16.63 -21.26 3.14
CA ILE A 601 16.41 -21.78 4.49
C ILE A 601 17.15 -23.12 4.58
N ASP A 602 17.96 -23.32 5.63
CA ASP A 602 18.62 -24.60 5.88
C ASP A 602 17.72 -25.60 6.65
N ILE A 603 18.21 -26.82 6.85
CA ILE A 603 17.49 -27.88 7.58
C ILE A 603 17.31 -27.52 9.06
N SER A 604 18.17 -26.66 9.61
CA SER A 604 18.11 -26.12 10.97
C SER A 604 17.25 -24.84 11.10
N ASN A 605 16.67 -24.37 9.99
CA ASN A 605 15.87 -23.15 9.82
C ASN A 605 16.62 -21.82 10.03
N ASN A 606 17.93 -21.75 9.77
CA ASN A 606 18.59 -20.46 9.57
C ASN A 606 18.25 -19.91 8.18
N TYR A 607 18.19 -18.58 8.09
CA TYR A 607 17.81 -17.87 6.86
C TYR A 607 19.02 -17.14 6.29
N SER A 608 19.28 -17.31 5.00
CA SER A 608 20.26 -16.47 4.31
C SER A 608 19.85 -15.00 4.37
N THR A 609 20.80 -14.08 4.21
CA THR A 609 20.46 -12.72 3.79
C THR A 609 19.66 -12.77 2.49
N THR A 610 18.68 -11.89 2.34
CA THR A 610 17.93 -11.80 1.08
C THR A 610 18.81 -11.20 -0.01
N ASN A 611 19.00 -11.96 -1.10
CA ASN A 611 19.69 -11.49 -2.30
C ASN A 611 18.67 -10.89 -3.27
N GLN A 612 19.05 -9.85 -4.01
CA GLN A 612 18.15 -9.13 -4.89
C GLN A 612 18.85 -8.73 -6.18
N VAL A 613 18.14 -8.86 -7.30
CA VAL A 613 18.51 -8.30 -8.61
C VAL A 613 17.33 -7.52 -9.18
N SER A 614 17.64 -6.44 -9.91
CA SER A 614 16.68 -5.72 -10.74
C SER A 614 17.01 -5.97 -12.21
N PHE A 615 16.02 -6.04 -13.09
CA PHE A 615 16.23 -6.25 -14.53
C PHE A 615 15.04 -5.68 -15.31
N VAL A 616 15.23 -5.39 -16.58
CA VAL A 616 14.19 -4.82 -17.44
C VAL A 616 13.84 -5.80 -18.54
N ILE A 617 12.55 -6.03 -18.77
CA ILE A 617 12.07 -6.70 -19.98
C ILE A 617 11.61 -5.62 -20.94
N THR A 618 12.13 -5.62 -22.16
CA THR A 618 11.79 -4.63 -23.17
C THR A 618 11.47 -5.29 -24.51
N ASN A 619 10.84 -4.54 -25.40
CA ASN A 619 10.65 -4.90 -26.80
C ASN A 619 11.56 -4.01 -27.66
N ILE A 620 12.84 -4.36 -27.74
CA ILE A 620 13.76 -3.75 -28.70
C ILE A 620 13.61 -4.51 -30.02
N PRO A 621 13.27 -3.84 -31.13
CA PRO A 621 13.26 -4.46 -32.45
C PRO A 621 14.61 -5.13 -32.72
N SER A 622 14.60 -6.45 -32.93
CA SER A 622 15.80 -7.22 -33.25
C SER A 622 15.74 -7.70 -34.70
N THR A 623 16.88 -7.65 -35.40
CA THR A 623 16.97 -8.18 -36.77
C THR A 623 18.07 -9.24 -36.82
N THR A 624 17.80 -10.34 -37.52
CA THR A 624 18.81 -11.34 -37.85
C THR A 624 19.63 -10.86 -39.04
N ILE A 625 20.95 -10.82 -38.88
CA ILE A 625 21.90 -10.42 -39.92
C ILE A 625 22.82 -11.59 -40.22
N THR A 626 23.01 -11.90 -41.50
CA THR A 626 24.00 -12.87 -41.94
C THR A 626 25.35 -12.17 -42.16
N ILE A 627 26.39 -12.58 -41.44
CA ILE A 627 27.78 -12.17 -41.70
C ILE A 627 28.48 -13.25 -42.51
N ARG A 628 29.11 -12.82 -43.61
CA ARG A 628 29.96 -13.63 -44.48
C ARG A 628 31.38 -13.09 -44.50
N TYR A 629 32.35 -13.95 -44.25
CA TYR A 629 33.77 -13.61 -44.21
C TYR A 629 34.57 -14.48 -45.19
N TYR A 630 35.45 -13.86 -45.96
CA TYR A 630 36.32 -14.56 -46.90
C TYR A 630 37.73 -14.71 -46.33
N THR A 631 38.19 -15.96 -46.20
CA THR A 631 39.59 -16.30 -45.93
C THR A 631 39.90 -17.71 -46.42
N THR A 632 41.08 -17.88 -47.04
CA THR A 632 41.66 -19.18 -47.38
C THR A 632 42.77 -19.59 -46.42
N ASN A 633 43.14 -18.71 -45.49
CA ASN A 633 44.29 -18.88 -44.61
C ASN A 633 43.95 -19.56 -43.27
N TRP A 634 42.66 -19.68 -42.93
CA TRP A 634 42.19 -20.23 -41.66
C TRP A 634 41.37 -21.49 -41.85
N SER A 635 41.68 -22.53 -41.07
CA SER A 635 40.93 -23.79 -41.03
C SER A 635 39.69 -23.74 -40.14
N SER A 636 39.56 -22.69 -39.32
CA SER A 636 38.41 -22.41 -38.47
C SER A 636 38.31 -20.90 -38.28
N VAL A 637 37.08 -20.37 -38.27
CA VAL A 637 36.82 -18.94 -38.16
C VAL A 637 35.79 -18.71 -37.06
N TYR A 638 36.09 -17.74 -36.20
CA TYR A 638 35.21 -17.29 -35.13
C TYR A 638 34.88 -15.81 -35.33
N LEU A 639 33.61 -15.47 -35.13
CA LEU A 639 33.09 -14.11 -35.14
C LEU A 639 33.02 -13.60 -33.69
N TYR A 640 33.79 -12.56 -33.39
CA TYR A 640 33.73 -11.86 -32.11
C TYR A 640 33.00 -10.53 -32.34
N HIS A 641 31.90 -10.27 -31.63
CA HIS A 641 31.03 -9.13 -31.93
C HIS A 641 30.29 -8.60 -30.70
N ASN A 642 29.80 -7.36 -30.77
CA ASN A 642 28.98 -6.72 -29.73
C ASN A 642 27.51 -6.46 -30.11
N ALA A 643 27.01 -7.13 -31.16
CA ALA A 643 25.67 -6.91 -31.72
C ALA A 643 24.49 -6.96 -30.73
N SER A 644 24.65 -7.68 -29.61
CA SER A 644 23.68 -7.77 -28.52
C SER A 644 23.84 -6.70 -27.42
N GLY A 645 24.75 -5.74 -27.60
CA GLY A 645 25.09 -4.69 -26.62
C GLY A 645 26.29 -5.03 -25.72
N SER A 646 26.88 -6.22 -25.84
CA SER A 646 28.11 -6.61 -25.14
C SER A 646 28.91 -7.57 -26.03
N TRP A 647 30.23 -7.56 -25.90
CA TRP A 647 31.10 -8.47 -26.66
C TRP A 647 30.85 -9.93 -26.27
N THR A 648 30.91 -10.83 -27.25
CA THR A 648 30.94 -12.28 -26.99
C THR A 648 32.15 -12.66 -26.15
N SER A 649 32.19 -13.85 -25.54
CA SER A 649 33.40 -14.34 -24.87
C SER A 649 34.42 -14.81 -25.91
N THR A 650 35.71 -14.56 -25.68
CA THR A 650 36.78 -15.02 -26.59
C THR A 650 36.82 -16.56 -26.67
N PRO A 651 36.95 -17.18 -27.85
CA PRO A 651 37.28 -16.59 -29.16
C PRO A 651 36.08 -16.03 -29.95
N GLY A 652 34.87 -16.04 -29.41
CA GLY A 652 33.65 -15.65 -30.13
C GLY A 652 32.90 -16.86 -30.69
N GLU A 653 32.00 -16.62 -31.62
CA GLU A 653 31.11 -17.66 -32.14
C GLU A 653 31.69 -18.33 -33.38
N ALA A 654 31.72 -19.67 -33.40
CA ALA A 654 32.19 -20.42 -34.56
C ALA A 654 31.31 -20.13 -35.79
N MET A 655 31.97 -19.86 -36.92
CA MET A 655 31.34 -19.67 -38.24
C MET A 655 31.34 -20.99 -39.03
N THR A 656 30.35 -21.14 -39.92
CA THR A 656 30.21 -22.33 -40.78
C THR A 656 30.85 -22.08 -42.14
N SER A 657 31.70 -22.99 -42.62
CA SER A 657 32.27 -22.89 -43.98
C SER A 657 31.17 -23.09 -45.04
N GLU A 658 31.10 -22.18 -46.00
CA GLU A 658 30.25 -22.29 -47.20
C GLU A 658 31.03 -22.87 -48.41
N GLY A 659 32.33 -23.17 -48.25
CA GLY A 659 33.22 -23.56 -49.35
C GLY A 659 33.84 -22.38 -50.10
N ASN A 660 34.83 -22.66 -50.94
CA ASN A 660 35.56 -21.65 -51.74
C ASN A 660 36.12 -20.46 -50.94
N GLY A 661 36.48 -20.66 -49.67
CA GLY A 661 37.03 -19.63 -48.78
C GLY A 661 36.00 -18.75 -48.05
N TRP A 662 34.70 -18.99 -48.21
CA TRP A 662 33.65 -18.23 -47.50
C TRP A 662 33.19 -18.91 -46.21
N TRP A 663 32.91 -18.10 -45.20
CA TRP A 663 32.43 -18.50 -43.88
C TRP A 663 31.20 -17.69 -43.50
N ARG A 664 30.18 -18.32 -42.91
CA ARG A 664 28.88 -17.71 -42.58
C ARG A 664 28.54 -17.82 -41.11
N LYS A 665 27.93 -16.76 -40.58
CA LYS A 665 27.25 -16.76 -39.28
C LYS A 665 26.02 -15.88 -39.31
N ASP A 666 24.89 -16.37 -38.80
CA ASP A 666 23.74 -15.52 -38.51
C ASP A 666 23.86 -15.01 -37.08
N ILE A 667 23.69 -13.71 -36.89
CA ILE A 667 23.66 -13.07 -35.57
C ILE A 667 22.39 -12.25 -35.42
N THR A 668 21.90 -12.12 -34.19
CA THR A 668 20.80 -11.23 -33.88
C THR A 668 21.36 -9.92 -33.33
N THR A 669 21.03 -8.79 -33.96
CA THR A 669 21.40 -7.47 -33.45
C THR A 669 20.19 -6.74 -32.90
N VAL A 670 20.41 -6.02 -31.80
CA VAL A 670 19.48 -5.06 -31.20
C VAL A 670 20.03 -3.63 -31.26
N SER A 671 21.25 -3.47 -31.77
CA SER A 671 21.98 -2.20 -31.82
C SER A 671 21.90 -1.60 -33.22
N ASP A 672 21.58 -0.30 -33.31
CA ASP A 672 21.55 0.46 -34.57
C ASP A 672 22.89 0.37 -35.33
N VAL A 673 23.98 0.34 -34.58
CA VAL A 673 25.36 0.13 -35.03
C VAL A 673 26.00 -0.94 -34.15
N TYR A 674 26.66 -1.91 -34.75
CA TYR A 674 27.41 -2.94 -34.04
C TYR A 674 28.79 -3.14 -34.65
N SER A 675 29.72 -3.61 -33.81
CA SER A 675 31.12 -3.87 -34.13
C SER A 675 31.42 -5.36 -34.08
N PHE A 676 32.33 -5.81 -34.93
CA PHE A 676 32.75 -7.20 -35.01
C PHE A 676 34.16 -7.35 -35.60
N VAL A 677 34.81 -8.46 -35.28
CA VAL A 677 36.12 -8.88 -35.81
C VAL A 677 36.15 -10.40 -35.96
N PHE A 678 37.15 -10.91 -36.68
CA PHE A 678 37.30 -12.35 -36.93
C PHE A 678 38.59 -12.88 -36.33
N ASN A 679 38.62 -14.14 -35.92
CA ASN A 679 39.86 -14.82 -35.50
C ASN A 679 39.84 -16.32 -35.81
N ASN A 680 40.99 -16.96 -35.67
CA ASN A 680 41.17 -18.38 -35.96
C ASN A 680 41.00 -19.31 -34.73
N GLY A 681 40.54 -18.80 -33.59
CA GLY A 681 40.44 -19.55 -32.32
C GLY A 681 41.78 -19.86 -31.65
N SER A 682 42.91 -19.47 -32.24
CA SER A 682 44.27 -19.76 -31.78
C SER A 682 45.13 -18.49 -31.69
N GLY A 683 44.50 -17.34 -31.42
CA GLY A 683 45.19 -16.07 -31.16
C GLY A 683 45.54 -15.20 -32.38
N ASN A 684 45.22 -15.61 -33.62
CA ASN A 684 45.36 -14.74 -34.79
C ASN A 684 44.05 -14.02 -35.08
N TRP A 685 44.10 -12.69 -35.21
CA TRP A 685 42.95 -11.81 -35.37
C TRP A 685 43.00 -11.03 -36.68
N ASP A 686 41.83 -10.84 -37.29
CA ASP A 686 41.59 -9.85 -38.33
C ASP A 686 40.71 -8.74 -37.74
N ASN A 687 41.38 -7.71 -37.25
CA ASN A 687 40.81 -6.51 -36.63
C ASN A 687 41.05 -5.29 -37.53
N ASN A 688 40.86 -5.40 -38.85
CA ASN A 688 40.88 -4.27 -39.79
C ASN A 688 41.99 -3.21 -39.55
N ASN A 689 43.23 -3.67 -39.32
CA ASN A 689 44.37 -2.83 -38.90
C ASN A 689 44.13 -2.08 -37.58
N ASN A 690 43.92 -2.80 -36.48
CA ASN A 690 43.64 -2.28 -35.13
C ASN A 690 42.33 -1.49 -35.00
N ARG A 691 41.33 -1.78 -35.82
CA ARG A 691 39.97 -1.23 -35.76
C ARG A 691 38.92 -2.33 -35.92
N ASP A 692 37.78 -2.21 -35.25
CA ASP A 692 36.71 -3.17 -35.47
C ASP A 692 36.00 -2.93 -36.81
N TYR A 693 35.46 -3.97 -37.43
CA TYR A 693 34.48 -3.80 -38.51
C TYR A 693 33.17 -3.29 -37.91
N ILE A 694 32.45 -2.43 -38.64
CA ILE A 694 31.21 -1.82 -38.16
C ILE A 694 30.10 -2.08 -39.20
N SER A 695 28.90 -2.40 -38.73
CA SER A 695 27.69 -2.54 -39.55
C SER A 695 26.44 -2.05 -38.79
N LYS A 696 25.30 -1.98 -39.46
CA LYS A 696 24.03 -1.43 -38.94
C LYS A 696 22.89 -2.44 -38.98
N ILE A 697 21.87 -2.21 -38.15
CA ILE A 697 20.69 -3.08 -37.99
C ILE A 697 19.83 -3.22 -39.25
N ASN A 698 19.91 -2.26 -40.18
CA ASN A 698 19.10 -2.24 -41.40
C ASN A 698 19.72 -2.98 -42.59
N PHE A 699 20.74 -3.81 -42.37
CA PHE A 699 21.33 -4.68 -43.38
C PHE A 699 20.96 -6.14 -43.12
N THR A 700 20.65 -6.90 -44.18
CA THR A 700 20.30 -8.33 -44.13
C THR A 700 21.52 -9.23 -44.24
N THR A 701 22.56 -8.80 -44.96
CA THR A 701 23.80 -9.54 -45.11
C THR A 701 24.99 -8.60 -45.17
N VAL A 702 26.07 -8.97 -44.47
CA VAL A 702 27.35 -8.26 -44.45
C VAL A 702 28.41 -9.19 -45.03
N TYR A 703 29.09 -8.77 -46.09
CA TYR A 703 30.21 -9.48 -46.69
C TYR A 703 31.51 -8.77 -46.32
N VAL A 704 32.46 -9.51 -45.79
CA VAL A 704 33.81 -9.01 -45.49
C VAL A 704 34.84 -9.81 -46.26
N SER A 705 35.56 -9.13 -47.14
CA SER A 705 36.67 -9.69 -47.92
C SER A 705 37.72 -8.62 -48.14
N ASN A 706 39.01 -8.98 -48.07
CA ASN A 706 40.12 -8.03 -48.18
C ASN A 706 39.97 -6.80 -47.26
N ARG A 707 39.39 -6.99 -46.07
CA ARG A 707 39.07 -5.94 -45.08
C ARG A 707 38.07 -4.87 -45.54
N ILE A 708 37.34 -5.14 -46.61
CA ILE A 708 36.26 -4.28 -47.12
C ILE A 708 34.92 -4.88 -46.68
N VAL A 709 34.04 -4.02 -46.16
CA VAL A 709 32.67 -4.39 -45.77
C VAL A 709 31.70 -3.99 -46.88
N ASN A 710 31.00 -4.98 -47.45
CA ASN A 710 29.88 -4.78 -48.38
C ASN A 710 28.58 -5.24 -47.72
N VAL A 711 27.47 -4.55 -47.97
CA VAL A 711 26.20 -4.79 -47.25
C VAL A 711 25.02 -4.89 -48.21
N SER A 712 24.07 -5.77 -47.88
CA SER A 712 22.75 -5.85 -48.53
C SER A 712 21.71 -5.19 -47.60
N PRO A 713 20.91 -4.22 -48.06
CA PRO A 713 19.88 -3.58 -47.23
C PRO A 713 18.71 -4.50 -46.89
N LEU A 714 17.98 -4.15 -45.83
CA LEU A 714 16.68 -4.71 -45.47
C LEU A 714 15.62 -4.15 -46.43
N ASN A 715 14.91 -5.03 -47.13
CA ASN A 715 13.79 -4.62 -48.00
C ASN A 715 12.58 -4.23 -47.14
N THR A 716 12.43 -2.95 -46.83
CA THR A 716 11.23 -2.41 -46.20
C THR A 716 10.38 -1.69 -47.23
N SER A 717 9.26 -2.28 -47.62
CA SER A 717 8.23 -1.58 -48.41
C SER A 717 7.50 -0.62 -47.48
N THR A 718 7.53 0.69 -47.77
CA THR A 718 6.77 1.68 -47.02
C THR A 718 5.59 2.19 -47.84
N THR A 719 4.42 2.24 -47.20
CA THR A 719 3.21 2.91 -47.74
C THR A 719 3.21 4.42 -47.44
N THR A 720 4.08 4.87 -46.53
CA THR A 720 4.25 6.27 -46.18
C THR A 720 5.36 6.89 -47.04
N PRO A 721 5.12 8.02 -47.74
CA PRO A 721 6.11 8.67 -48.58
C PRO A 721 7.34 9.14 -47.79
N VAL A 722 8.54 8.90 -48.34
CA VAL A 722 9.83 9.33 -47.77
C VAL A 722 10.49 10.35 -48.71
N ASN A 723 11.08 11.41 -48.15
CA ASN A 723 11.82 12.40 -48.94
C ASN A 723 13.23 11.88 -49.26
N VAL A 724 13.57 11.81 -50.55
CA VAL A 724 14.92 11.45 -51.01
C VAL A 724 15.46 12.57 -51.88
N THR A 725 16.74 12.92 -51.68
CA THR A 725 17.43 13.97 -52.42
C THR A 725 18.40 13.35 -53.42
N ILE A 726 18.20 13.64 -54.70
CA ILE A 726 19.03 13.17 -55.80
C ILE A 726 19.89 14.33 -56.28
N ARG A 727 21.21 14.16 -56.31
CA ARG A 727 22.18 15.11 -56.83
C ARG A 727 22.83 14.57 -58.09
N TYR A 728 22.92 15.40 -59.12
CA TYR A 728 23.42 15.05 -60.44
C TYR A 728 24.48 16.06 -60.90
N TYR A 729 25.63 15.56 -61.32
CA TYR A 729 26.71 16.38 -61.87
C TYR A 729 26.77 16.26 -63.39
N ARG A 730 26.58 17.40 -64.06
CA ARG A 730 26.70 17.53 -65.53
C ARG A 730 27.03 18.99 -65.89
N PRO A 731 28.32 19.37 -65.87
CA PRO A 731 28.73 20.76 -66.09
C PRO A 731 28.46 21.26 -67.53
N SER A 732 28.28 20.35 -68.49
CA SER A 732 27.97 20.68 -69.88
C SER A 732 26.51 21.09 -70.13
N TRP A 733 25.61 20.92 -69.16
CA TRP A 733 24.18 21.25 -69.31
C TRP A 733 23.84 22.51 -68.53
N THR A 734 23.15 23.45 -69.19
CA THR A 734 22.68 24.71 -68.61
C THR A 734 21.30 24.59 -67.96
N THR A 735 20.59 23.50 -68.23
CA THR A 735 19.29 23.13 -67.68
C THR A 735 19.25 21.63 -67.45
N VAL A 736 18.70 21.17 -66.32
CA VAL A 736 18.55 19.75 -66.02
C VAL A 736 17.14 19.48 -65.51
N LYS A 737 16.48 18.50 -66.14
CA LYS A 737 15.23 17.91 -65.67
C LYS A 737 15.43 16.48 -65.22
N ILE A 738 14.71 16.07 -64.19
CA ILE A 738 14.61 14.70 -63.72
C ILE A 738 13.24 14.13 -64.08
N HIS A 739 13.23 13.01 -64.77
CA HIS A 739 12.04 12.22 -65.07
C HIS A 739 12.10 10.94 -64.24
N TYR A 740 11.11 10.70 -63.40
CA TYR A 740 11.19 9.64 -62.39
C TYR A 740 9.85 8.91 -62.19
N ASN A 741 9.96 7.68 -61.71
CA ASN A 741 8.89 6.91 -61.08
C ASN A 741 9.23 6.78 -59.60
N ASN A 742 8.35 7.33 -58.76
CA ASN A 742 8.57 7.41 -57.32
C ASN A 742 8.29 6.10 -56.57
N GLY A 743 8.27 4.97 -57.27
CA GLY A 743 7.99 3.64 -56.75
C GLY A 743 6.50 3.27 -56.69
N SER A 744 5.61 4.17 -57.15
CA SER A 744 4.17 3.89 -57.33
C SER A 744 3.84 3.14 -58.63
N GLY A 745 4.79 3.03 -59.56
CA GLY A 745 4.56 2.47 -60.89
C GLY A 745 4.27 3.53 -61.98
N THR A 746 3.98 4.77 -61.58
CA THR A 746 3.69 5.87 -62.50
C THR A 746 4.90 6.80 -62.67
N TRP A 747 5.21 7.15 -63.92
CA TRP A 747 6.26 8.10 -64.25
C TRP A 747 5.73 9.54 -64.34
N THR A 748 6.57 10.53 -64.01
CA THR A 748 6.29 11.95 -64.32
C THR A 748 6.02 12.14 -65.83
N SER A 749 5.33 13.21 -66.26
CA SER A 749 5.22 13.51 -67.69
C SER A 749 6.57 13.91 -68.29
N VAL A 750 6.86 13.55 -69.54
CA VAL A 750 8.09 13.94 -70.25
C VAL A 750 8.02 15.44 -70.62
N PRO A 751 9.10 16.24 -70.44
CA PRO A 751 10.49 15.87 -70.12
C PRO A 751 10.84 15.76 -68.63
N GLY A 752 9.88 15.64 -67.73
CA GLY A 752 10.12 15.58 -66.28
C GLY A 752 10.11 16.96 -65.63
N VAL A 753 10.55 17.01 -64.37
CA VAL A 753 10.51 18.22 -63.53
C VAL A 753 11.89 18.87 -63.43
N ASP A 754 11.94 20.19 -63.23
CA ASP A 754 13.19 20.93 -63.09
C ASP A 754 13.97 20.53 -61.82
N MET A 755 15.28 20.39 -61.98
CA MET A 755 16.23 20.28 -60.87
C MET A 755 16.77 21.66 -60.48
N ASP A 756 17.09 21.82 -59.20
CA ASP A 756 17.63 23.04 -58.62
C ASP A 756 19.14 23.12 -58.89
N ASN A 757 19.63 24.25 -59.41
CA ASN A 757 21.05 24.43 -59.71
C ASN A 757 21.84 24.71 -58.42
N GLU A 758 22.76 23.83 -58.05
CA GLU A 758 23.62 23.97 -56.86
C GLU A 758 24.95 24.69 -57.18
N GLY A 759 25.22 25.02 -58.44
CA GLY A 759 26.45 25.64 -58.92
C GLY A 759 27.55 24.64 -59.26
N ASN A 760 28.61 25.11 -59.92
CA ASN A 760 29.77 24.29 -60.33
C ASN A 760 29.39 22.99 -61.08
N GLY A 761 28.32 23.00 -61.88
CA GLY A 761 27.85 21.84 -62.64
C GLY A 761 27.00 20.82 -61.88
N TRP A 762 26.65 21.10 -60.61
CA TRP A 762 25.78 20.26 -59.78
C TRP A 762 24.33 20.73 -59.80
N TRP A 763 23.43 19.75 -59.75
CA TRP A 763 21.98 19.92 -59.76
C TRP A 763 21.35 19.00 -58.73
N SER A 764 20.25 19.39 -58.09
CA SER A 764 19.56 18.54 -57.13
C SER A 764 18.03 18.56 -57.23
N LYS A 765 17.40 17.50 -56.73
CA LYS A 765 15.95 17.47 -56.52
C LYS A 765 15.61 16.58 -55.34
N THR A 766 14.74 17.09 -54.47
CA THR A 766 14.09 16.26 -53.45
C THR A 766 12.74 15.78 -53.96
N ILE A 767 12.51 14.47 -53.93
CA ILE A 767 11.26 13.83 -54.34
C ILE A 767 10.70 12.95 -53.22
N GLN A 768 9.38 12.78 -53.18
CA GLN A 768 8.74 11.83 -52.27
C GLN A 768 8.57 10.48 -52.95
N VAL A 769 9.11 9.42 -52.34
CA VAL A 769 9.09 8.05 -52.87
C VAL A 769 8.34 7.11 -51.95
N VAL A 770 7.72 6.08 -52.52
CA VAL A 770 6.95 5.03 -51.86
C VAL A 770 7.38 3.66 -52.40
N GLY A 771 7.06 2.57 -51.69
CA GLY A 771 7.43 1.22 -52.13
C GLY A 771 8.91 0.88 -51.88
N ASN A 772 9.47 -0.03 -52.68
CA ASN A 772 10.81 -0.60 -52.44
C ASN A 772 11.94 0.15 -53.17
N TYR A 773 11.65 0.60 -54.39
CA TYR A 773 12.62 1.21 -55.30
C TYR A 773 11.98 2.38 -56.03
N TYR A 774 12.79 3.36 -56.37
CA TYR A 774 12.42 4.43 -57.28
C TYR A 774 13.41 4.45 -58.45
N GLU A 775 12.90 4.84 -59.62
CA GLU A 775 13.65 4.86 -60.86
C GLU A 775 13.62 6.27 -61.45
N PHE A 776 14.72 6.69 -62.06
CA PHE A 776 14.85 8.04 -62.60
C PHE A 776 15.87 8.12 -63.74
N VAL A 777 15.75 9.16 -64.56
CA VAL A 777 16.68 9.54 -65.64
C VAL A 777 16.74 11.06 -65.73
N PHE A 778 17.80 11.58 -66.35
CA PHE A 778 18.02 13.01 -66.49
C PHE A 778 17.95 13.45 -67.96
N ASN A 779 17.56 14.69 -68.22
CA ASN A 779 17.65 15.29 -69.55
C ASN A 779 17.88 16.80 -69.51
N ASN A 780 18.30 17.38 -70.63
CA ASN A 780 18.58 18.81 -70.72
C ASN A 780 17.34 19.70 -70.95
N GLY A 781 16.14 19.13 -70.98
CA GLY A 781 14.89 19.84 -71.33
C GLY A 781 14.68 20.09 -72.82
N SER A 782 15.63 19.69 -73.68
CA SER A 782 15.58 19.88 -75.14
C SER A 782 15.85 18.59 -75.92
N GLY A 783 15.57 17.44 -75.31
CA GLY A 783 15.58 16.13 -75.97
C GLY A 783 16.86 15.30 -75.87
N VAL A 784 17.89 15.77 -75.14
CA VAL A 784 19.11 14.98 -74.84
C VAL A 784 18.98 14.34 -73.47
N TRP A 785 19.12 13.01 -73.40
CA TRP A 785 18.89 12.21 -72.20
C TRP A 785 20.17 11.56 -71.67
N ASP A 786 20.25 11.43 -70.35
CA ASP A 786 21.18 10.56 -69.63
C ASP A 786 20.36 9.48 -68.92
N ASN A 787 20.42 8.28 -69.50
CA ASN A 787 19.73 7.09 -69.05
C ASN A 787 20.73 5.94 -68.86
N ASN A 788 21.80 6.13 -68.06
CA ASN A 788 22.66 5.05 -67.56
C ASN A 788 23.00 3.95 -68.60
N GLY A 789 23.45 4.34 -69.80
CA GLY A 789 23.77 3.39 -70.88
C GLY A 789 22.58 2.68 -71.54
N GLY A 790 21.40 3.31 -71.57
CA GLY A 790 20.16 2.76 -72.15
C GLY A 790 19.17 2.18 -71.13
N SER A 791 19.40 2.37 -69.83
CA SER A 791 18.56 1.90 -68.72
C SER A 791 18.22 3.01 -67.73
N ASN A 792 17.17 2.87 -66.93
CA ASN A 792 16.89 3.85 -65.88
C ASN A 792 17.90 3.71 -64.72
N TYR A 793 18.23 4.82 -64.05
CA TYR A 793 18.85 4.73 -62.72
C TYR A 793 17.81 4.17 -61.76
N LYS A 794 18.22 3.26 -60.85
CA LYS A 794 17.36 2.61 -59.87
C LYS A 794 17.99 2.65 -58.49
N ALA A 795 17.27 3.15 -57.50
CA ALA A 795 17.75 3.23 -56.13
C ALA A 795 16.72 2.66 -55.14
N ASN A 796 17.22 2.04 -54.08
CA ASN A 796 16.38 1.56 -52.97
C ASN A 796 15.93 2.73 -52.10
N ILE A 797 14.71 2.67 -51.57
CA ILE A 797 14.12 3.74 -50.73
C ILE A 797 14.95 4.11 -49.49
N SER A 798 15.80 3.20 -49.00
CA SER A 798 16.71 3.45 -47.88
C SER A 798 17.84 4.45 -48.19
N PHE A 799 18.12 4.74 -49.47
CA PHE A 799 19.07 5.77 -49.87
C PHE A 799 18.37 7.13 -49.97
N THR A 800 18.41 7.91 -48.89
CA THR A 800 17.79 9.25 -48.81
C THR A 800 18.63 10.36 -49.44
N ASN A 801 19.88 10.08 -49.78
CA ASN A 801 20.75 10.95 -50.57
C ASN A 801 21.46 10.12 -51.64
N VAL A 802 21.17 10.39 -52.91
CA VAL A 802 21.77 9.70 -54.06
C VAL A 802 22.58 10.70 -54.87
N ILE A 803 23.81 10.33 -55.26
CA ILE A 803 24.72 11.17 -56.01
C ILE A 803 25.09 10.46 -57.30
N ILE A 804 24.85 11.11 -58.44
CA ILE A 804 25.14 10.61 -59.78
C ILE A 804 26.07 11.59 -60.49
N ARG A 805 27.09 11.08 -61.18
CA ARG A 805 27.98 11.89 -62.04
C ARG A 805 27.87 11.40 -63.47
N GLY A 806 27.27 12.20 -64.33
CA GLY A 806 26.93 11.81 -65.70
C GLY A 806 28.09 11.88 -66.70
N GLU A 807 29.35 11.68 -66.30
CA GLU A 807 30.53 11.88 -67.18
C GLU A 807 31.07 10.60 -67.84
N LYS A 808 30.31 9.51 -67.91
CA LYS A 808 30.66 8.34 -68.73
C LYS A 808 29.46 7.73 -69.42
#